data_AF-A0A6N8VMX3-F1
#
_entry.id   AF-A0A6N8VMX3-F1
#
_cell.length_a   1.000
_cell.length_b   1.000
_cell.length_c   1.000
_cell.angle_alpha   90.00
_cell.angle_beta   90.00
_cell.angle_gamma   90.00
#
_symmetry.space_group_name_H-M   'P 1'
#
loop_
_entity.id
_entity.type
_entity.pdbx_description
1 polymer ?
#
loop_
_entity_poly.entity_id
_entity_poly.type
_entity_poly.pdbx_seq_one_letter_code
_entity_poly.pdbx_strand_id
1 'polypeptide(L)'
;MRYLLAILLLFVMSWQFAAAQIPSWSCSATDIDIDNDGLIDICYLEGLDAIRNNQTGSGDQTQGCPADGCNGYELMRDLDFLDDASYSSTSNKVVWTQGEGWQPIFASSMSNSTVAVEGNNHTISNLMINRPSTDYVGLFGISIVDYRIVNLRLLHINVKGNERVGGVIGDLFKGSIANSTATGIVKGSDYVGGLVGDNRGSITNNEVIVNVEGRVDVGGLVGRNTKRVVNSHASGNVKGNERVGGLAGFSSSGANVSDSHASGRVEGNEAVGGLIGFNRGSTEISSASGNVVGRRIYTGGLIGLNYGSISKSHASGDVKGDSHVGGLIGATIEGAITDSYATGNVIGLDYVGGLTAISYIDIINSYAEGDVEGIDYVGGLTAISEGAITGSYAIGNVIGDFLTGGLTAISRGDITDSHASGDVEGYERVGGLVGWNLRNVADSYAEGDVEGQWYVGGLVGWNRGNVTDNYAEGDVTGTNYVGGLVGFNDQGNNISNSYAEGDVTGANNYIGGLIGATAEDNNTINSYAEGDVTGADRVGGLIGATNEDNNTINSYAEGDVTGEEHVGGLIGFSRKDDNIINSYAEGDVTGVNNVGGLVGYIENGEITNIYAGGDVTGVTAVGGLVAGAFFTDINNAYARGSVTGTDRVGGLVASAFEGNINNSYARGSVTGTNTVGGLVGLLGFTTVTNSYWDIEASGILTSAGGTSKTTVELQTPTAAGSTTTEIYYGWNAGDWHFGTDKQYPALKYTEGSDANNPACGSAADLPDCGALLSGQRVGLATLSLLGAPILLPPFSSEIRDYRVINSTRLAQIQLIP
;
A
#
# COMPACT_ATOMS: atom_id res chain seq x y z
N MET A 1 16.26 -21.38 23.50
CA MET A 1 17.63 -21.71 23.94
C MET A 1 17.96 -23.21 23.88
N ARG A 2 17.54 -23.93 22.82
CA ARG A 2 18.06 -25.25 22.39
C ARG A 2 17.98 -25.46 20.86
N TYR A 3 17.77 -24.38 20.10
CA TYR A 3 17.79 -24.33 18.62
C TYR A 3 18.88 -23.39 18.08
N LEU A 4 19.82 -22.95 18.93
CA LEU A 4 20.93 -22.06 18.55
C LEU A 4 22.26 -22.80 18.26
N LEU A 5 22.25 -24.14 18.26
CA LEU A 5 23.46 -24.97 18.06
C LEU A 5 23.46 -25.78 16.74
N ALA A 6 22.39 -25.73 15.95
CA ALA A 6 22.26 -26.52 14.72
C ALA A 6 22.51 -25.74 13.42
N ILE A 7 22.55 -24.40 13.46
CA ILE A 7 22.84 -23.56 12.27
C ILE A 7 24.34 -23.19 12.18
N LEU A 8 25.12 -23.46 13.23
CA LEU A 8 26.58 -23.24 13.25
C LEU A 8 27.40 -24.42 12.66
N LEU A 9 26.74 -25.45 12.09
CA LEU A 9 27.37 -26.72 11.72
C LEU A 9 27.11 -27.18 10.27
N LEU A 10 26.61 -26.31 9.39
CA LEU A 10 26.47 -26.58 7.95
C LEU A 10 27.52 -25.88 7.06
N PHE A 11 28.51 -25.20 7.65
CA PHE A 11 29.60 -24.53 6.91
C PHE A 11 31.01 -25.04 7.26
N VAL A 12 31.13 -26.26 7.79
CA VAL A 12 32.44 -26.88 8.07
C VAL A 12 32.44 -28.35 7.64
N MET A 13 33.37 -28.69 6.74
CA MET A 13 33.64 -29.99 6.08
C MET A 13 32.80 -30.25 4.82
N SER A 14 33.35 -30.13 3.61
CA SER A 14 34.46 -30.95 3.14
C SER A 14 35.47 -30.18 2.27
N TRP A 15 36.60 -29.81 2.88
CA TRP A 15 37.86 -29.63 2.16
C TRP A 15 38.77 -30.76 2.60
N GLN A 16 38.72 -31.89 1.89
CA GLN A 16 39.86 -32.80 1.90
C GLN A 16 40.97 -32.05 1.15
N PHE A 17 41.90 -31.47 1.91
CA PHE A 17 43.22 -31.15 1.40
C PHE A 17 43.85 -32.46 0.93
N ALA A 18 43.77 -32.74 -0.36
CA ALA A 18 44.94 -33.26 -1.01
C ALA A 18 46.00 -32.16 -0.88
N ALA A 19 46.93 -32.33 0.06
CA ALA A 19 48.17 -31.57 0.07
C ALA A 19 48.94 -31.97 -1.20
N ALA A 20 48.55 -31.38 -2.33
CA ALA A 20 49.47 -31.21 -3.45
C ALA A 20 50.62 -30.40 -2.87
N GLN A 21 51.83 -30.93 -2.96
CA GLN A 21 53.03 -30.18 -2.60
C GLN A 21 52.98 -28.86 -3.37
N ILE A 22 52.79 -27.75 -2.65
CA ILE A 22 52.97 -26.41 -3.19
C ILE A 22 54.42 -26.39 -3.64
N PRO A 23 54.71 -26.31 -4.94
CA PRO A 23 56.08 -26.18 -5.34
C PRO A 23 56.54 -24.82 -4.80
N SER A 24 57.69 -24.77 -4.15
CA SER A 24 58.25 -23.53 -3.61
C SER A 24 58.75 -22.69 -4.78
N TRP A 25 57.87 -21.93 -5.42
CA TRP A 25 58.23 -21.03 -6.50
C TRP A 25 58.87 -19.82 -5.85
N SER A 26 60.21 -19.84 -5.77
CA SER A 26 60.96 -18.66 -5.38
C SER A 26 60.93 -17.70 -6.56
N CYS A 27 60.39 -16.50 -6.35
CA CYS A 27 60.30 -15.54 -7.42
C CYS A 27 61.67 -15.18 -7.97
N SER A 28 61.79 -15.24 -9.29
CA SER A 28 63.04 -15.08 -10.01
C SER A 28 63.28 -13.61 -10.31
N ALA A 29 64.50 -13.13 -10.10
CA ALA A 29 64.88 -11.77 -10.51
C ALA A 29 65.23 -11.70 -12.01
N THR A 30 65.36 -12.84 -12.69
CA THR A 30 65.75 -12.93 -14.11
C THR A 30 64.62 -13.35 -15.04
N ASP A 31 63.50 -13.80 -14.46
CA ASP A 31 62.32 -14.27 -15.18
C ASP A 31 61.11 -13.61 -14.52
N ILE A 32 60.49 -12.66 -15.22
CA ILE A 32 59.38 -11.85 -14.70
C ILE A 32 58.01 -12.51 -14.88
N ASP A 33 57.94 -13.66 -15.56
CA ASP A 33 56.73 -14.42 -15.87
C ASP A 33 57.07 -15.92 -15.77
N ILE A 34 57.07 -16.44 -14.54
CA ILE A 34 57.67 -17.73 -14.19
C ILE A 34 56.81 -18.89 -14.72
N ASP A 35 55.48 -18.73 -14.80
CA ASP A 35 54.60 -19.75 -15.37
C ASP A 35 54.39 -19.62 -16.88
N ASN A 36 54.91 -18.54 -17.50
CA ASN A 36 54.84 -18.23 -18.93
C ASN A 36 53.39 -18.07 -19.43
N ASP A 37 52.50 -17.54 -18.60
CA ASP A 37 51.10 -17.29 -18.96
C ASP A 37 50.88 -15.94 -19.67
N GLY A 38 51.91 -15.09 -19.69
CA GLY A 38 51.88 -13.76 -20.29
C GLY A 38 51.55 -12.62 -19.31
N LEU A 39 51.53 -12.87 -18.00
CA LEU A 39 51.37 -11.87 -16.96
C LEU A 39 52.67 -11.72 -16.15
N ILE A 40 52.98 -10.49 -15.74
CA ILE A 40 54.16 -10.25 -14.91
C ILE A 40 53.86 -10.64 -13.46
N ASP A 41 54.68 -11.53 -12.90
CA ASP A 41 54.58 -12.05 -11.55
C ASP A 41 54.87 -10.99 -10.48
N ILE A 42 53.92 -10.82 -9.56
CA ILE A 42 54.05 -10.01 -8.35
C ILE A 42 54.13 -10.91 -7.12
N CYS A 43 55.32 -10.96 -6.54
CA CYS A 43 55.60 -11.77 -5.35
C CYS A 43 55.90 -10.97 -4.10
N TYR A 44 56.31 -9.73 -4.28
CA TYR A 44 56.70 -8.85 -3.19
C TYR A 44 56.08 -7.48 -3.39
N LEU A 45 56.00 -6.76 -2.29
CA LEU A 45 55.54 -5.40 -2.19
C LEU A 45 56.28 -4.44 -3.12
N GLU A 46 57.56 -4.68 -3.40
CA GLU A 46 58.33 -3.93 -4.41
C GLU A 46 57.91 -4.24 -5.85
N GLY A 47 57.45 -5.47 -6.14
CA GLY A 47 56.88 -5.82 -7.43
C GLY A 47 55.54 -5.11 -7.66
N LEU A 48 54.71 -5.04 -6.62
CA LEU A 48 53.48 -4.25 -6.62
C LEU A 48 53.79 -2.75 -6.81
N ASP A 49 54.82 -2.24 -6.13
CA ASP A 49 55.29 -0.86 -6.28
C ASP A 49 55.80 -0.58 -7.70
N ALA A 50 56.49 -1.54 -8.31
CA ALA A 50 57.11 -1.40 -9.63
C ALA A 50 56.10 -1.20 -10.77
N ILE A 51 54.82 -1.56 -10.59
CA ILE A 51 53.74 -1.27 -11.56
C ILE A 51 53.73 0.22 -11.94
N ARG A 52 54.06 1.12 -11.01
CA ARG A 52 54.10 2.57 -11.28
C ARG A 52 55.05 2.97 -12.41
N ASN A 53 56.03 2.12 -12.71
CA ASN A 53 57.04 2.32 -13.75
C ASN A 53 56.77 1.52 -15.05
N ASN A 54 55.84 0.56 -15.06
CA ASN A 54 55.48 -0.26 -16.23
C ASN A 54 53.96 -0.52 -16.31
N GLN A 55 53.14 0.53 -16.34
CA GLN A 55 51.69 0.41 -16.11
C GLN A 55 50.92 -0.52 -17.08
N THR A 56 51.49 -0.90 -18.22
CA THR A 56 50.90 -1.86 -19.16
C THR A 56 51.26 -3.32 -18.87
N GLY A 57 52.18 -3.58 -17.93
CA GLY A 57 52.69 -4.93 -17.68
C GLY A 57 53.37 -5.53 -18.91
N SER A 58 54.02 -4.69 -19.73
CA SER A 58 54.65 -5.14 -20.96
C SER A 58 56.06 -5.66 -20.71
N GLY A 59 56.40 -6.80 -21.29
CA GLY A 59 57.74 -7.38 -21.26
C GLY A 59 57.99 -8.26 -22.48
N ASP A 60 59.26 -8.55 -22.75
CA ASP A 60 59.70 -9.41 -23.86
C ASP A 60 60.36 -10.72 -23.39
N GLN A 61 60.71 -11.57 -24.34
CA GLN A 61 61.35 -12.86 -24.06
C GLN A 61 62.71 -12.75 -23.36
N THR A 62 63.39 -11.60 -23.44
CA THR A 62 64.66 -11.38 -22.74
C THR A 62 64.47 -11.16 -21.25
N GLN A 63 63.24 -10.83 -20.84
CA GLN A 63 62.84 -10.61 -19.46
C GLN A 63 62.13 -11.81 -18.84
N GLY A 64 61.79 -12.84 -19.64
CA GLY A 64 61.08 -14.04 -19.17
C GLY A 64 59.72 -14.28 -19.82
N CYS A 65 59.18 -13.28 -20.53
CA CYS A 65 57.84 -13.40 -21.12
C CYS A 65 57.77 -14.43 -22.28
N PRO A 66 56.58 -14.99 -22.56
CA PRO A 66 56.33 -15.82 -23.74
C PRO A 66 56.54 -15.06 -25.05
N ALA A 67 56.49 -15.79 -26.18
CA ALA A 67 56.78 -15.23 -27.51
C ALA A 67 55.88 -14.05 -27.91
N ASP A 68 54.65 -14.02 -27.39
CA ASP A 68 53.69 -12.95 -27.63
C ASP A 68 53.88 -11.74 -26.68
N GLY A 69 54.86 -11.83 -25.78
CA GLY A 69 55.16 -10.84 -24.73
C GLY A 69 54.24 -10.96 -23.51
N CYS A 70 54.57 -10.21 -22.46
CA CYS A 70 53.67 -10.04 -21.31
C CYS A 70 52.72 -8.86 -21.55
N ASN A 71 51.50 -8.95 -21.02
CA ASN A 71 50.52 -7.85 -21.03
C ASN A 71 49.64 -7.89 -19.77
N GLY A 72 50.23 -7.54 -18.64
CA GLY A 72 49.51 -7.44 -17.38
C GLY A 72 50.34 -7.92 -16.21
N TYR A 73 49.64 -8.18 -15.12
CA TYR A 73 50.20 -8.53 -13.82
C TYR A 73 49.38 -9.61 -13.16
N GLU A 74 50.04 -10.46 -12.39
CA GLU A 74 49.37 -11.39 -11.50
C GLU A 74 50.03 -11.48 -10.12
N LEU A 75 49.23 -11.77 -9.09
CA LEU A 75 49.77 -12.09 -7.77
C LEU A 75 50.14 -13.57 -7.71
N MET A 76 51.34 -13.86 -7.18
CA MET A 76 51.81 -15.24 -6.95
C MET A 76 51.75 -15.68 -5.49
N ARG A 77 51.46 -14.72 -4.59
CA ARG A 77 51.30 -14.97 -3.17
C ARG A 77 50.59 -13.81 -2.48
N ASP A 78 50.19 -14.04 -1.24
CA ASP A 78 49.68 -12.99 -0.37
C ASP A 78 50.78 -11.95 -0.05
N LEU A 79 50.38 -10.69 -0.06
CA LEU A 79 51.18 -9.52 0.29
C LEU A 79 50.60 -8.87 1.54
N ASP A 80 51.44 -8.61 2.54
CA ASP A 80 51.05 -7.93 3.78
C ASP A 80 52.00 -6.77 4.07
N PHE A 81 51.45 -5.56 4.15
CA PHE A 81 52.17 -4.32 4.46
C PHE A 81 52.80 -4.30 5.88
N LEU A 82 52.49 -5.28 6.73
CA LEU A 82 53.06 -5.47 8.06
C LEU A 82 54.05 -6.64 8.16
N ASP A 83 54.11 -7.53 7.16
CA ASP A 83 54.97 -8.72 7.17
C ASP A 83 56.29 -8.48 6.41
N ASP A 84 57.41 -8.84 7.04
CA ASP A 84 58.73 -8.75 6.42
C ASP A 84 58.87 -9.74 5.25
N ALA A 85 58.16 -10.87 5.25
CA ALA A 85 58.23 -11.86 4.17
C ALA A 85 57.58 -11.39 2.85
N SER A 86 56.82 -10.29 2.89
CA SER A 86 56.27 -9.63 1.71
C SER A 86 57.23 -8.64 1.06
N TYR A 87 58.39 -8.37 1.66
CA TYR A 87 59.45 -7.55 1.07
C TYR A 87 60.55 -8.42 0.48
N SER A 88 61.14 -7.97 -0.63
CA SER A 88 62.30 -8.66 -1.21
C SER A 88 63.51 -8.58 -0.27
N SER A 89 64.31 -9.64 -0.22
CA SER A 89 65.53 -9.67 0.62
C SER A 89 66.60 -8.61 0.25
N THR A 90 66.44 -7.94 -0.89
CA THR A 90 67.37 -6.96 -1.45
C THR A 90 66.92 -5.51 -1.27
N SER A 91 65.76 -5.25 -0.66
CA SER A 91 65.21 -3.90 -0.54
C SER A 91 65.57 -3.21 0.77
N ASN A 92 65.65 -1.88 0.72
CA ASN A 92 65.53 -1.05 1.92
C ASN A 92 64.03 -0.89 2.21
N LYS A 93 63.58 -1.39 3.36
CA LYS A 93 62.17 -1.35 3.79
C LYS A 93 61.59 0.07 3.71
N VAL A 94 60.67 0.30 2.78
CA VAL A 94 59.82 1.49 2.78
C VAL A 94 58.61 1.18 3.67
N VAL A 95 58.46 1.96 4.74
CA VAL A 95 57.36 1.76 5.71
C VAL A 95 56.10 2.47 5.19
N TRP A 96 55.32 1.80 4.35
CA TRP A 96 54.05 2.31 3.80
C TRP A 96 52.89 2.30 4.80
N THR A 97 53.17 2.06 6.07
CA THR A 97 52.22 2.10 7.18
C THR A 97 52.45 3.29 8.12
N GLN A 98 53.28 4.26 7.71
CA GLN A 98 53.51 5.51 8.45
C GLN A 98 53.29 6.74 7.55
N GLY A 99 53.05 7.89 8.18
CA GLY A 99 52.89 9.17 7.48
C GLY A 99 51.71 9.15 6.50
N GLU A 100 52.02 9.34 5.22
CA GLU A 100 51.05 9.32 4.12
C GLU A 100 50.75 7.90 3.60
N GLY A 101 51.56 6.90 3.98
CA GLY A 101 51.43 5.52 3.54
C GLY A 101 51.71 5.30 2.05
N TRP A 102 50.95 4.41 1.42
CA TRP A 102 51.04 4.08 0.00
C TRP A 102 50.75 5.29 -0.89
N GLN A 103 51.51 5.40 -1.99
CA GLN A 103 51.27 6.36 -3.05
C GLN A 103 50.48 5.67 -4.16
N PRO A 104 49.23 6.10 -4.46
CA PRO A 104 48.40 5.51 -5.51
C PRO A 104 49.17 5.38 -6.84
N ILE A 105 48.92 4.28 -7.56
CA ILE A 105 49.50 4.07 -8.88
C ILE A 105 48.72 4.89 -9.90
N PHE A 106 49.38 5.83 -10.57
CA PHE A 106 48.80 6.66 -11.63
C PHE A 106 49.28 6.19 -12.99
N ALA A 107 48.36 6.01 -13.93
CA ALA A 107 48.74 5.85 -15.31
C ALA A 107 49.16 7.20 -15.93
N SER A 108 50.32 7.25 -16.57
CA SER A 108 50.94 8.49 -17.09
C SER A 108 50.69 8.73 -18.58
N SER A 109 50.16 7.75 -19.32
CA SER A 109 49.84 7.85 -20.74
C SER A 109 48.61 7.03 -21.10
N MET A 110 47.77 7.55 -22.00
CA MET A 110 46.62 6.81 -22.53
C MET A 110 47.09 5.62 -23.39
N SER A 111 46.47 4.46 -23.18
CA SER A 111 46.61 3.28 -24.03
C SER A 111 45.23 2.72 -24.38
N ASN A 112 45.15 2.07 -25.55
CA ASN A 112 43.96 1.32 -25.97
C ASN A 112 44.10 -0.19 -25.75
N SER A 113 45.26 -0.64 -25.25
CA SER A 113 45.45 -2.05 -24.87
C SER A 113 44.75 -2.34 -23.56
N THR A 114 44.06 -3.48 -23.50
CA THR A 114 43.54 -4.04 -22.25
C THR A 114 44.70 -4.62 -21.45
N VAL A 115 44.79 -4.26 -20.17
CA VAL A 115 45.86 -4.69 -19.25
C VAL A 115 45.22 -5.57 -18.18
N ALA A 116 45.65 -6.82 -18.09
CA ALA A 116 45.16 -7.74 -17.07
C ALA A 116 45.83 -7.46 -15.72
N VAL A 117 45.04 -7.49 -14.64
CA VAL A 117 45.52 -7.43 -13.26
C VAL A 117 44.80 -8.53 -12.50
N GLU A 118 45.47 -9.67 -12.36
CA GLU A 118 44.92 -10.90 -11.81
C GLU A 118 45.36 -11.09 -10.35
N GLY A 119 44.41 -11.14 -9.43
CA GLY A 119 44.71 -11.36 -8.02
C GLY A 119 44.95 -12.83 -7.68
N ASN A 120 44.57 -13.78 -8.55
CA ASN A 120 44.67 -15.23 -8.31
C ASN A 120 44.13 -15.68 -6.94
N ASN A 121 43.17 -14.95 -6.38
CA ASN A 121 42.64 -15.11 -5.02
C ASN A 121 43.64 -14.91 -3.88
N HIS A 122 44.82 -14.37 -4.18
CA HIS A 122 45.76 -13.86 -3.19
C HIS A 122 45.28 -12.55 -2.58
N THR A 123 45.77 -12.28 -1.37
CA THR A 123 45.36 -11.15 -0.56
C THR A 123 46.44 -10.08 -0.50
N ILE A 124 46.04 -8.81 -0.63
CA ILE A 124 46.83 -7.65 -0.24
C ILE A 124 46.26 -7.11 1.08
N SER A 125 47.03 -7.20 2.16
CA SER A 125 46.59 -6.90 3.52
C SER A 125 47.24 -5.64 4.10
N ASN A 126 46.50 -4.96 4.98
CA ASN A 126 46.98 -3.83 5.80
C ASN A 126 47.48 -2.62 5.00
N LEU A 127 46.95 -2.43 3.78
CA LEU A 127 47.20 -1.24 2.95
C LEU A 127 46.74 0.03 3.70
N MET A 128 47.67 0.95 3.94
CA MET A 128 47.39 2.28 4.49
C MET A 128 47.63 3.35 3.42
N ILE A 129 46.66 4.24 3.23
CA ILE A 129 46.82 5.49 2.48
C ILE A 129 46.23 6.63 3.33
N ASN A 130 47.03 7.64 3.68
CA ASN A 130 46.59 8.76 4.50
C ASN A 130 46.92 10.09 3.84
N ARG A 131 46.12 10.45 2.83
CA ARG A 131 46.33 11.60 1.94
C ARG A 131 45.07 12.47 1.85
N PRO A 132 44.64 13.11 2.96
CA PRO A 132 43.32 13.74 3.07
C PRO A 132 43.09 14.95 2.14
N SER A 133 44.13 15.46 1.48
CA SER A 133 44.05 16.57 0.52
C SER A 133 44.35 16.13 -0.92
N THR A 134 44.42 14.83 -1.19
CA THR A 134 44.74 14.26 -2.50
C THR A 134 43.50 13.63 -3.10
N ASP A 135 43.27 13.90 -4.38
CA ASP A 135 42.21 13.27 -5.17
C ASP A 135 42.73 12.00 -5.83
N TYR A 136 41.81 11.16 -6.33
CA TYR A 136 42.14 9.91 -7.03
C TYR A 136 42.95 8.96 -6.16
N VAL A 137 42.34 8.53 -5.06
CA VAL A 137 43.02 7.77 -4.01
C VAL A 137 42.49 6.33 -3.96
N GLY A 138 43.43 5.38 -4.06
CA GLY A 138 43.22 3.94 -3.93
C GLY A 138 44.54 3.20 -4.16
N LEU A 139 44.52 1.86 -4.25
CA LEU A 139 45.69 1.11 -4.73
C LEU A 139 46.16 1.68 -6.08
N PHE A 140 45.19 1.94 -6.96
CA PHE A 140 45.30 2.72 -8.19
C PHE A 140 44.61 4.08 -8.04
N GLY A 141 45.15 5.12 -8.69
CA GLY A 141 44.53 6.44 -8.71
C GLY A 141 43.44 6.55 -9.78
N ILE A 142 43.82 6.38 -11.04
CA ILE A 142 42.93 6.49 -12.22
C ILE A 142 43.30 5.49 -13.31
N SER A 143 42.30 4.88 -13.96
CA SER A 143 42.47 3.96 -15.09
C SER A 143 42.30 4.65 -16.45
N ILE A 144 43.33 5.37 -16.91
CA ILE A 144 43.35 5.88 -18.29
C ILE A 144 43.75 4.81 -19.34
N VAL A 145 44.14 3.63 -18.87
CA VAL A 145 44.29 2.38 -19.63
C VAL A 145 43.14 1.43 -19.29
N ASP A 146 42.83 0.48 -20.17
CA ASP A 146 41.71 -0.45 -20.00
C ASP A 146 42.10 -1.61 -19.05
N TYR A 147 42.15 -1.33 -17.74
CA TYR A 147 42.49 -2.34 -16.73
C TYR A 147 41.35 -3.36 -16.56
N ARG A 148 41.66 -4.64 -16.67
CA ARG A 148 40.79 -5.74 -16.24
C ARG A 148 41.30 -6.28 -14.91
N ILE A 149 40.74 -5.79 -13.82
CA ILE A 149 41.09 -6.19 -12.45
C ILE A 149 40.17 -7.33 -12.02
N VAL A 150 40.74 -8.47 -11.66
CA VAL A 150 39.94 -9.67 -11.37
C VAL A 150 40.56 -10.49 -10.25
N ASN A 151 39.72 -11.17 -9.46
CA ASN A 151 40.12 -12.05 -8.36
C ASN A 151 41.04 -11.39 -7.30
N LEU A 152 40.94 -10.07 -7.13
CA LEU A 152 41.75 -9.29 -6.19
C LEU A 152 41.09 -9.25 -4.80
N ARG A 153 41.87 -9.50 -3.74
CA ARG A 153 41.36 -9.47 -2.36
C ARG A 153 42.12 -8.44 -1.53
N LEU A 154 41.43 -7.41 -1.07
CA LEU A 154 41.99 -6.39 -0.18
C LEU A 154 41.50 -6.62 1.26
N LEU A 155 42.41 -6.83 2.20
CA LEU A 155 42.08 -7.11 3.60
C LEU A 155 42.58 -6.00 4.53
N HIS A 156 41.71 -5.52 5.42
CA HIS A 156 42.03 -4.50 6.42
C HIS A 156 42.65 -3.21 5.84
N ILE A 157 42.06 -2.69 4.77
CA ILE A 157 42.53 -1.42 4.19
C ILE A 157 42.16 -0.23 5.09
N ASN A 158 43.00 0.80 5.10
CA ASN A 158 42.72 2.08 5.74
C ASN A 158 43.09 3.20 4.76
N VAL A 159 42.09 3.67 4.01
CA VAL A 159 42.27 4.63 2.91
C VAL A 159 41.62 5.95 3.28
N LYS A 160 42.38 7.04 3.20
CA LYS A 160 41.90 8.41 3.40
C LYS A 160 42.37 9.31 2.25
N GLY A 161 41.41 9.91 1.55
CA GLY A 161 41.62 10.84 0.43
C GLY A 161 40.74 12.10 0.53
N ASN A 162 40.68 12.87 -0.56
CA ASN A 162 39.77 14.01 -0.74
C ASN A 162 38.62 13.67 -1.71
N GLU A 163 38.80 13.80 -3.03
CA GLU A 163 37.80 13.37 -4.02
C GLU A 163 38.19 12.06 -4.72
N ARG A 164 37.19 11.26 -5.13
CA ARG A 164 37.38 10.00 -5.89
C ARG A 164 38.26 9.04 -5.12
N VAL A 165 37.69 8.50 -4.05
CA VAL A 165 38.40 7.62 -3.10
C VAL A 165 37.79 6.23 -3.16
N GLY A 166 38.61 5.22 -3.44
CA GLY A 166 38.24 3.81 -3.47
C GLY A 166 39.32 2.93 -2.87
N GLY A 167 38.96 1.73 -2.39
CA GLY A 167 39.95 0.76 -1.91
C GLY A 167 40.87 0.27 -3.03
N VAL A 168 40.28 -0.12 -4.17
CA VAL A 168 41.03 -0.57 -5.35
C VAL A 168 41.42 0.62 -6.20
N ILE A 169 40.47 1.49 -6.56
CA ILE A 169 40.74 2.58 -7.51
C ILE A 169 39.93 3.85 -7.21
N GLY A 170 40.57 5.00 -7.34
CA GLY A 170 39.89 6.30 -7.23
C GLY A 170 38.89 6.55 -8.36
N ASP A 171 39.35 6.51 -9.62
CA ASP A 171 38.53 6.72 -10.82
C ASP A 171 38.74 5.58 -11.84
N LEU A 172 37.72 4.72 -11.99
CA LEU A 172 37.66 3.69 -13.02
C LEU A 172 37.15 4.30 -14.32
N PHE A 173 37.99 5.08 -14.99
CA PHE A 173 37.65 5.79 -16.24
C PHE A 173 37.47 4.84 -17.42
N LYS A 174 38.30 3.79 -17.49
CA LYS A 174 38.18 2.63 -18.41
C LYS A 174 38.43 1.34 -17.64
N GLY A 175 38.00 0.21 -18.19
CA GLY A 175 38.27 -1.10 -17.59
C GLY A 175 37.09 -1.73 -16.86
N SER A 176 37.40 -2.81 -16.16
CA SER A 176 36.45 -3.59 -15.39
C SER A 176 37.07 -4.12 -14.09
N ILE A 177 36.21 -4.32 -13.09
CA ILE A 177 36.56 -4.99 -11.83
C ILE A 177 35.58 -6.14 -11.61
N ALA A 178 36.08 -7.37 -11.47
CA ALA A 178 35.22 -8.49 -11.18
C ALA A 178 35.78 -9.51 -10.19
N ASN A 179 34.90 -10.28 -9.56
CA ASN A 179 35.25 -11.36 -8.61
C ASN A 179 36.21 -10.90 -7.49
N SER A 180 36.13 -9.64 -7.08
CA SER A 180 37.08 -9.03 -6.15
C SER A 180 36.41 -8.73 -4.80
N THR A 181 37.22 -8.73 -3.75
CA THR A 181 36.75 -8.49 -2.38
C THR A 181 37.55 -7.38 -1.68
N ALA A 182 36.89 -6.64 -0.79
CA ALA A 182 37.56 -5.62 0.02
C ALA A 182 36.98 -5.54 1.44
N THR A 183 37.83 -5.33 2.44
CA THR A 183 37.43 -5.09 3.83
C THR A 183 38.27 -3.98 4.46
N GLY A 184 37.69 -3.19 5.36
CA GLY A 184 38.42 -2.13 6.07
C GLY A 184 37.64 -0.82 6.18
N ILE A 185 38.34 0.30 6.05
CA ILE A 185 37.79 1.66 6.19
C ILE A 185 38.25 2.53 5.01
N VAL A 186 37.32 3.24 4.39
CA VAL A 186 37.59 4.26 3.37
C VAL A 186 36.96 5.59 3.79
N LYS A 187 37.74 6.68 3.76
CA LYS A 187 37.28 8.03 4.11
C LYS A 187 37.63 9.04 3.03
N GLY A 188 36.71 9.94 2.70
CA GLY A 188 36.94 11.03 1.75
C GLY A 188 35.98 12.20 1.95
N SER A 189 35.96 13.12 0.98
CA SER A 189 34.94 14.16 0.84
C SER A 189 33.90 13.73 -0.19
N ASP A 190 34.28 13.63 -1.47
CA ASP A 190 33.32 13.44 -2.56
C ASP A 190 33.67 12.22 -3.43
N TYR A 191 32.65 11.51 -3.93
CA TYR A 191 32.80 10.27 -4.70
C TYR A 191 33.61 9.22 -3.92
N VAL A 192 33.07 8.78 -2.79
CA VAL A 192 33.75 7.86 -1.88
C VAL A 192 33.07 6.49 -1.97
N GLY A 193 33.83 5.48 -2.41
CA GLY A 193 33.37 4.10 -2.49
C GLY A 193 34.27 3.14 -1.71
N GLY A 194 33.73 2.02 -1.22
CA GLY A 194 34.57 1.00 -0.59
C GLY A 194 35.56 0.36 -1.57
N LEU A 195 35.16 0.22 -2.85
CA LEU A 195 35.99 -0.35 -3.91
C LEU A 195 36.44 0.70 -4.92
N VAL A 196 35.51 1.54 -5.38
CA VAL A 196 35.70 2.50 -6.49
C VAL A 196 35.13 3.87 -6.13
N GLY A 197 35.90 4.95 -6.30
CA GLY A 197 35.36 6.30 -6.13
C GLY A 197 34.37 6.69 -7.23
N ASP A 198 34.83 6.79 -8.48
CA ASP A 198 34.02 7.09 -9.68
C ASP A 198 34.11 5.94 -10.69
N ASN A 199 32.96 5.36 -11.06
CA ASN A 199 32.86 4.25 -12.02
C ASN A 199 32.35 4.73 -13.38
N ARG A 200 33.20 4.58 -14.40
CA ARG A 200 32.85 4.73 -15.82
C ARG A 200 33.15 3.47 -16.63
N GLY A 201 33.46 2.36 -15.95
CA GLY A 201 33.72 1.04 -16.49
C GLY A 201 32.62 0.02 -16.14
N SER A 202 33.01 -1.25 -15.93
CA SER A 202 32.09 -2.32 -15.52
C SER A 202 32.51 -2.95 -14.19
N ILE A 203 31.56 -3.11 -13.27
CA ILE A 203 31.77 -3.75 -11.97
C ILE A 203 30.84 -4.97 -11.88
N THR A 204 31.38 -6.16 -11.61
CA THR A 204 30.60 -7.41 -11.65
C THR A 204 31.07 -8.44 -10.62
N ASN A 205 30.17 -9.12 -9.89
CA ASN A 205 30.52 -10.20 -8.96
C ASN A 205 31.48 -9.78 -7.84
N ASN A 206 31.32 -8.59 -7.25
CA ASN A 206 32.21 -8.12 -6.18
C ASN A 206 31.55 -8.16 -4.80
N GLU A 207 32.32 -8.42 -3.75
CA GLU A 207 31.82 -8.47 -2.36
C GLU A 207 32.66 -7.55 -1.45
N VAL A 208 32.02 -6.53 -0.87
CA VAL A 208 32.72 -5.44 -0.16
C VAL A 208 32.15 -5.22 1.24
N ILE A 209 33.02 -5.35 2.25
CA ILE A 209 32.73 -5.18 3.68
C ILE A 209 33.57 -4.02 4.22
N VAL A 210 33.45 -2.85 3.61
CA VAL A 210 34.22 -1.65 3.94
C VAL A 210 33.31 -0.61 4.58
N ASN A 211 33.72 -0.08 5.74
CA ASN A 211 33.04 1.06 6.34
C ASN A 211 33.46 2.33 5.60
N VAL A 212 32.48 3.08 5.08
CA VAL A 212 32.72 4.25 4.24
C VAL A 212 32.21 5.51 4.92
N GLU A 213 33.06 6.54 5.00
CA GLU A 213 32.70 7.87 5.52
C GLU A 213 33.04 8.95 4.49
N GLY A 214 32.05 9.76 4.11
CA GLY A 214 32.22 10.83 3.14
C GLY A 214 31.30 12.03 3.38
N ARG A 215 31.25 12.94 2.41
CA ARG A 215 30.36 14.11 2.38
C ARG A 215 29.29 13.94 1.31
N VAL A 216 29.67 13.82 0.03
CA VAL A 216 28.72 13.74 -1.09
C VAL A 216 29.04 12.54 -1.99
N ASP A 217 28.01 11.87 -2.49
CA ASP A 217 28.14 10.69 -3.35
C ASP A 217 28.97 9.59 -2.68
N VAL A 218 28.41 9.06 -1.59
CA VAL A 218 29.06 8.08 -0.72
C VAL A 218 28.37 6.73 -0.91
N GLY A 219 29.12 5.71 -1.34
CA GLY A 219 28.63 4.36 -1.57
C GLY A 219 29.45 3.30 -0.85
N GLY A 220 28.84 2.21 -0.39
CA GLY A 220 29.60 1.10 0.18
C GLY A 220 30.47 0.38 -0.85
N LEU A 221 30.04 0.33 -2.12
CA LEU A 221 30.84 -0.20 -3.23
C LEU A 221 31.42 0.92 -4.10
N VAL A 222 30.57 1.82 -4.58
CA VAL A 222 30.92 2.87 -5.56
C VAL A 222 30.44 4.25 -5.10
N GLY A 223 31.29 5.28 -5.09
CA GLY A 223 30.81 6.64 -4.82
C GLY A 223 29.83 7.13 -5.90
N ARG A 224 30.31 7.23 -7.15
CA ARG A 224 29.53 7.61 -8.33
C ARG A 224 29.54 6.52 -9.39
N ASN A 225 28.37 6.09 -9.85
CA ASN A 225 28.20 5.14 -10.94
C ASN A 225 27.68 5.83 -12.21
N THR A 226 28.35 5.62 -13.35
CA THR A 226 27.90 6.11 -14.66
C THR A 226 27.65 5.01 -15.68
N LYS A 227 27.92 3.75 -15.30
CA LYS A 227 27.85 2.57 -16.15
C LYS A 227 27.30 1.38 -15.35
N ARG A 228 27.92 0.21 -15.43
CA ARG A 228 27.33 -1.06 -14.99
C ARG A 228 27.86 -1.47 -13.63
N VAL A 229 26.93 -1.82 -12.74
CA VAL A 229 27.19 -2.56 -11.50
C VAL A 229 26.22 -3.74 -11.50
N VAL A 230 26.76 -4.96 -11.52
CA VAL A 230 25.95 -6.18 -11.68
C VAL A 230 26.38 -7.22 -10.66
N ASN A 231 25.44 -7.94 -10.06
CA ASN A 231 25.73 -9.05 -9.14
C ASN A 231 26.79 -8.67 -8.09
N SER A 232 26.65 -7.51 -7.45
CA SER A 232 27.66 -7.00 -6.53
C SER A 232 27.05 -6.65 -5.18
N HIS A 233 27.82 -6.86 -4.11
CA HIS A 233 27.33 -6.83 -2.74
C HIS A 233 28.17 -5.90 -1.87
N ALA A 234 27.50 -5.07 -1.07
CA ALA A 234 28.14 -4.20 -0.07
C ALA A 234 27.49 -4.39 1.32
N SER A 235 28.29 -4.62 2.36
CA SER A 235 27.78 -4.89 3.72
C SER A 235 28.41 -4.03 4.82
N GLY A 236 29.39 -3.19 4.49
CA GLY A 236 29.95 -2.23 5.44
C GLY A 236 29.03 -1.02 5.68
N ASN A 237 29.16 -0.38 6.84
CA ASN A 237 28.34 0.77 7.19
C ASN A 237 28.75 2.00 6.37
N VAL A 238 27.78 2.79 5.93
CA VAL A 238 28.01 3.98 5.11
C VAL A 238 27.49 5.22 5.84
N LYS A 239 28.34 6.23 5.97
CA LYS A 239 27.99 7.52 6.55
C LYS A 239 28.36 8.67 5.61
N GLY A 240 27.39 9.53 5.32
CA GLY A 240 27.59 10.69 4.46
C GLY A 240 26.76 11.90 4.88
N ASN A 241 26.74 12.94 4.03
CA ASN A 241 25.84 14.09 4.18
C ASN A 241 24.75 14.06 3.10
N GLU A 242 25.15 13.99 1.82
CA GLU A 242 24.24 14.10 0.66
C GLU A 242 24.49 12.94 -0.32
N ARG A 243 23.43 12.33 -0.85
CA ARG A 243 23.52 11.23 -1.84
C ARG A 243 24.33 10.05 -1.29
N VAL A 244 23.76 9.38 -0.31
CA VAL A 244 24.39 8.31 0.45
C VAL A 244 23.68 6.99 0.16
N GLY A 245 24.41 5.99 -0.34
CA GLY A 245 23.87 4.68 -0.67
C GLY A 245 24.67 3.54 -0.05
N GLY A 246 24.03 2.44 0.34
CA GLY A 246 24.76 1.26 0.80
C GLY A 246 25.58 0.59 -0.31
N LEU A 247 25.13 0.64 -1.56
CA LEU A 247 25.91 0.21 -2.74
C LEU A 247 26.55 1.41 -3.44
N ALA A 248 25.74 2.41 -3.81
CA ALA A 248 26.20 3.56 -4.60
C ALA A 248 25.64 4.90 -4.14
N GLY A 249 26.46 5.96 -4.07
CA GLY A 249 25.98 7.29 -3.73
C GLY A 249 25.09 7.90 -4.83
N PHE A 250 25.58 7.90 -6.07
CA PHE A 250 24.86 8.41 -7.24
C PHE A 250 24.93 7.45 -8.43
N SER A 251 23.81 7.29 -9.14
CA SER A 251 23.71 6.51 -10.39
C SER A 251 23.20 7.40 -11.53
N SER A 252 23.97 7.53 -12.61
CA SER A 252 23.65 8.42 -13.74
C SER A 252 22.60 7.84 -14.70
N SER A 253 22.10 8.63 -15.65
CA SER A 253 21.09 8.18 -16.62
C SER A 253 21.54 7.06 -17.56
N GLY A 254 22.85 6.88 -17.75
CA GLY A 254 23.41 5.76 -18.52
C GLY A 254 23.81 4.57 -17.66
N ALA A 255 23.57 4.64 -16.35
CA ALA A 255 23.96 3.61 -15.40
C ALA A 255 22.89 2.51 -15.28
N ASN A 256 23.35 1.30 -15.00
CA ASN A 256 22.51 0.15 -14.69
C ASN A 256 23.05 -0.51 -13.43
N VAL A 257 22.18 -0.66 -12.43
CA VAL A 257 22.42 -1.46 -11.24
C VAL A 257 21.48 -2.65 -11.32
N SER A 258 22.02 -3.85 -11.40
CA SER A 258 21.20 -5.07 -11.49
C SER A 258 21.73 -6.22 -10.64
N ASP A 259 20.83 -7.06 -10.14
CA ASP A 259 21.16 -8.25 -9.34
C ASP A 259 22.05 -7.93 -8.12
N SER A 260 21.97 -6.72 -7.58
CA SER A 260 22.93 -6.21 -6.59
C SER A 260 22.29 -5.98 -5.24
N HIS A 261 23.07 -6.13 -4.16
CA HIS A 261 22.56 -6.05 -2.80
C HIS A 261 23.40 -5.16 -1.87
N ALA A 262 22.73 -4.46 -0.96
CA ALA A 262 23.38 -3.77 0.16
C ALA A 262 22.77 -4.15 1.52
N SER A 263 23.60 -4.43 2.52
CA SER A 263 23.17 -4.86 3.87
C SER A 263 23.72 -4.02 5.02
N GLY A 264 24.66 -3.11 4.75
CA GLY A 264 25.21 -2.22 5.77
C GLY A 264 24.24 -1.12 6.18
N ARG A 265 24.36 -0.63 7.42
CA ARG A 265 23.58 0.51 7.90
C ARG A 265 23.99 1.78 7.14
N VAL A 266 23.01 2.58 6.72
CA VAL A 266 23.25 3.82 5.97
C VAL A 266 22.77 5.03 6.78
N GLU A 267 23.64 6.03 6.98
CA GLU A 267 23.29 7.29 7.63
C GLU A 267 23.65 8.50 6.77
N GLY A 268 22.71 9.42 6.61
CA GLY A 268 22.93 10.68 5.89
C GLY A 268 21.93 11.77 6.28
N ASN A 269 21.95 12.89 5.55
CA ASN A 269 21.00 13.98 5.74
C ASN A 269 20.04 14.12 4.54
N GLU A 270 20.53 14.01 3.30
CA GLU A 270 19.72 14.21 2.09
C GLU A 270 19.97 13.13 1.04
N ALA A 271 18.91 12.61 0.42
CA ALA A 271 18.96 11.53 -0.57
C ALA A 271 19.73 10.31 -0.05
N VAL A 272 19.18 9.68 0.98
CA VAL A 272 19.76 8.53 1.69
C VAL A 272 19.00 7.27 1.27
N GLY A 273 19.69 6.33 0.62
CA GLY A 273 19.14 5.06 0.16
C GLY A 273 19.88 3.87 0.75
N GLY A 274 19.20 2.77 1.06
CA GLY A 274 19.90 1.55 1.46
C GLY A 274 20.74 0.94 0.33
N LEU A 275 20.31 1.08 -0.94
CA LEU A 275 21.10 0.69 -2.11
C LEU A 275 21.74 1.90 -2.80
N ILE A 276 20.93 2.88 -3.22
CA ILE A 276 21.38 4.04 -4.01
C ILE A 276 20.90 5.36 -3.39
N GLY A 277 21.79 6.33 -3.16
CA GLY A 277 21.38 7.64 -2.67
C GLY A 277 20.52 8.41 -3.68
N PHE A 278 21.03 8.62 -4.89
CA PHE A 278 20.33 9.29 -5.99
C PHE A 278 20.40 8.45 -7.26
N ASN A 279 19.25 8.10 -7.84
CA ASN A 279 19.16 7.32 -9.06
C ASN A 279 18.60 8.13 -10.26
N ARG A 280 19.31 8.13 -11.38
CA ARG A 280 18.82 8.53 -12.71
C ARG A 280 18.80 7.39 -13.73
N GLY A 281 19.40 6.25 -13.39
CA GLY A 281 19.57 5.09 -14.26
C GLY A 281 18.53 4.00 -14.00
N SER A 282 18.76 2.80 -14.50
CA SER A 282 17.88 1.65 -14.22
C SER A 282 18.36 0.84 -13.02
N THR A 283 17.42 0.46 -12.15
CA THR A 283 17.63 -0.47 -11.03
C THR A 283 16.69 -1.66 -11.19
N GLU A 284 17.24 -2.86 -11.29
CA GLU A 284 16.47 -4.08 -11.57
C GLU A 284 16.95 -5.24 -10.70
N ILE A 285 16.03 -6.05 -10.15
CA ILE A 285 16.33 -7.27 -9.38
C ILE A 285 17.36 -6.97 -8.28
N SER A 286 17.23 -5.82 -7.61
CA SER A 286 18.22 -5.37 -6.64
C SER A 286 17.57 -5.14 -5.28
N SER A 287 18.36 -5.21 -4.21
CA SER A 287 17.78 -5.14 -2.86
C SER A 287 18.64 -4.49 -1.80
N ALA A 288 17.99 -4.01 -0.75
CA ALA A 288 18.63 -3.48 0.45
C ALA A 288 18.03 -4.08 1.73
N SER A 289 18.89 -4.43 2.69
CA SER A 289 18.48 -5.00 3.99
C SER A 289 19.01 -4.25 5.21
N GLY A 290 19.91 -3.28 5.01
CA GLY A 290 20.43 -2.47 6.11
C GLY A 290 19.49 -1.34 6.50
N ASN A 291 19.40 -1.04 7.80
CA ASN A 291 18.58 0.06 8.29
C ASN A 291 19.10 1.41 7.78
N VAL A 292 18.17 2.31 7.44
CA VAL A 292 18.48 3.61 6.85
C VAL A 292 18.04 4.73 7.80
N VAL A 293 18.93 5.69 8.05
CA VAL A 293 18.61 6.89 8.84
C VAL A 293 18.95 8.17 8.08
N GLY A 294 17.91 8.93 7.73
CA GLY A 294 17.98 10.29 7.21
C GLY A 294 17.63 11.33 8.28
N ARG A 295 18.08 12.58 8.08
CA ARG A 295 17.87 13.70 9.02
C ARG A 295 17.38 14.99 8.34
N ARG A 296 16.83 14.86 7.13
CA ARG A 296 16.34 16.00 6.35
C ARG A 296 15.27 15.56 5.36
N ILE A 297 15.64 15.23 4.12
CA ILE A 297 14.70 14.90 3.03
C ILE A 297 15.19 13.71 2.21
N TYR A 298 14.24 12.99 1.62
CA TYR A 298 14.47 11.88 0.69
C TYR A 298 15.24 10.72 1.32
N THR A 299 14.55 9.99 2.21
CA THR A 299 15.08 8.80 2.86
C THR A 299 14.34 7.58 2.34
N GLY A 300 15.03 6.64 1.71
CA GLY A 300 14.44 5.42 1.15
C GLY A 300 15.17 4.16 1.58
N GLY A 301 14.45 3.05 1.78
CA GLY A 301 15.11 1.78 2.09
C GLY A 301 15.92 1.22 0.93
N LEU A 302 15.50 1.41 -0.32
CA LEU A 302 16.28 1.08 -1.52
C LEU A 302 16.94 2.33 -2.11
N ILE A 303 16.17 3.37 -2.42
CA ILE A 303 16.64 4.56 -3.12
C ILE A 303 16.24 5.85 -2.40
N GLY A 304 17.17 6.77 -2.16
CA GLY A 304 16.83 8.07 -1.58
C GLY A 304 15.93 8.91 -2.50
N LEU A 305 16.45 9.29 -3.68
CA LEU A 305 15.73 10.07 -4.69
C LEU A 305 15.82 9.41 -6.06
N ASN A 306 14.68 9.26 -6.75
CA ASN A 306 14.58 8.53 -8.01
C ASN A 306 14.07 9.39 -9.19
N TYR A 307 14.78 9.28 -10.31
CA TYR A 307 14.43 9.79 -11.65
C TYR A 307 14.50 8.68 -12.71
N GLY A 308 14.82 7.45 -12.31
CA GLY A 308 15.05 6.32 -13.22
C GLY A 308 14.02 5.21 -13.03
N SER A 309 14.09 4.15 -13.84
CA SER A 309 13.16 3.02 -13.72
C SER A 309 13.58 2.06 -12.61
N ILE A 310 12.60 1.55 -11.86
CA ILE A 310 12.81 0.52 -10.83
C ILE A 310 11.88 -0.65 -11.10
N SER A 311 12.45 -1.86 -11.17
CA SER A 311 11.67 -3.07 -11.38
C SER A 311 12.16 -4.23 -10.51
N LYS A 312 11.23 -5.05 -10.02
CA LYS A 312 11.55 -6.32 -9.32
C LYS A 312 12.53 -6.15 -8.16
N SER A 313 12.51 -5.00 -7.50
CA SER A 313 13.49 -4.61 -6.51
C SER A 313 12.84 -4.40 -5.15
N HIS A 314 13.57 -4.59 -4.06
CA HIS A 314 12.96 -4.56 -2.73
C HIS A 314 13.86 -4.04 -1.61
N ALA A 315 13.25 -3.55 -0.53
CA ALA A 315 13.92 -3.14 0.69
C ALA A 315 13.29 -3.81 1.93
N SER A 316 14.13 -4.21 2.88
CA SER A 316 13.70 -4.92 4.09
C SER A 316 14.23 -4.34 5.40
N GLY A 317 15.13 -3.35 5.35
CA GLY A 317 15.64 -2.67 6.53
C GLY A 317 14.70 -1.54 6.96
N ASP A 318 14.62 -1.29 8.27
CA ASP A 318 13.81 -0.19 8.81
C ASP A 318 14.33 1.17 8.32
N VAL A 319 13.39 2.07 8.02
CA VAL A 319 13.69 3.41 7.52
C VAL A 319 13.22 4.44 8.53
N LYS A 320 14.15 5.29 8.97
CA LYS A 320 13.84 6.46 9.82
C LYS A 320 14.30 7.73 9.15
N GLY A 321 13.40 8.71 9.00
CA GLY A 321 13.72 10.02 8.42
C GLY A 321 12.94 11.15 9.08
N ASP A 322 13.20 12.37 8.62
CA ASP A 322 12.42 13.55 9.05
C ASP A 322 11.30 13.83 8.04
N SER A 323 11.64 14.10 6.78
CA SER A 323 10.65 14.36 5.71
C SER A 323 10.93 13.54 4.44
N HIS A 324 9.89 13.24 3.66
CA HIS A 324 9.93 12.42 2.44
C HIS A 324 10.62 11.07 2.69
N VAL A 325 9.95 10.26 3.49
CA VAL A 325 10.43 8.97 3.97
C VAL A 325 9.64 7.85 3.31
N GLY A 326 10.33 6.95 2.62
CA GLY A 326 9.74 5.78 1.96
C GLY A 326 10.42 4.48 2.36
N GLY A 327 9.65 3.40 2.54
CA GLY A 327 10.27 2.09 2.80
C GLY A 327 11.07 1.56 1.61
N LEU A 328 10.66 1.85 0.38
CA LEU A 328 11.46 1.59 -0.82
C LEU A 328 12.19 2.85 -1.31
N ILE A 329 11.47 3.97 -1.48
CA ILE A 329 11.97 5.16 -2.17
C ILE A 329 11.61 6.45 -1.42
N GLY A 330 12.57 7.32 -1.13
CA GLY A 330 12.26 8.61 -0.48
C GLY A 330 11.36 9.51 -1.33
N ALA A 331 11.63 9.67 -2.64
CA ALA A 331 10.71 10.29 -3.59
C ALA A 331 10.98 9.86 -5.03
N THR A 332 9.93 9.79 -5.85
CA THR A 332 10.02 9.44 -7.27
C THR A 332 9.49 10.56 -8.16
N ILE A 333 10.37 11.14 -8.96
CA ILE A 333 10.05 12.25 -9.87
C ILE A 333 9.76 11.75 -11.28
N GLU A 334 10.52 10.75 -11.74
CA GLU A 334 10.43 10.14 -13.06
C GLU A 334 10.75 8.64 -12.97
N GLY A 335 10.32 7.89 -14.00
CA GLY A 335 10.59 6.46 -14.15
C GLY A 335 9.62 5.56 -13.38
N ALA A 336 9.13 4.52 -14.03
CA ALA A 336 8.11 3.63 -13.47
C ALA A 336 8.62 2.85 -12.24
N ILE A 337 7.71 2.59 -11.30
CA ILE A 337 7.89 1.63 -10.20
C ILE A 337 7.00 0.42 -10.51
N THR A 338 7.62 -0.72 -10.79
CA THR A 338 6.87 -1.94 -11.14
C THR A 338 7.37 -3.15 -10.36
N ASP A 339 6.46 -4.03 -9.95
CA ASP A 339 6.78 -5.31 -9.31
C ASP A 339 7.77 -5.18 -8.13
N SER A 340 7.70 -4.09 -7.35
CA SER A 340 8.70 -3.75 -6.34
C SER A 340 8.05 -3.57 -4.97
N TYR A 341 8.78 -3.83 -3.89
CA TYR A 341 8.16 -3.88 -2.56
C TYR A 341 9.07 -3.51 -1.39
N ALA A 342 8.46 -3.09 -0.28
CA ALA A 342 9.16 -2.80 0.98
C ALA A 342 8.53 -3.53 2.16
N THR A 343 9.36 -4.06 3.07
CA THR A 343 8.87 -4.82 4.24
C THR A 343 9.37 -4.28 5.59
N GLY A 344 10.29 -3.31 5.59
CA GLY A 344 10.77 -2.68 6.82
C GLY A 344 9.82 -1.59 7.32
N ASN A 345 9.83 -1.34 8.63
CA ASN A 345 8.99 -0.29 9.23
C ASN A 345 9.49 1.10 8.84
N VAL A 346 8.58 2.05 8.69
CA VAL A 346 8.87 3.42 8.24
C VAL A 346 8.42 4.42 9.30
N ILE A 347 9.37 5.20 9.81
CA ILE A 347 9.10 6.27 10.79
C ILE A 347 9.57 7.60 10.22
N GLY A 348 8.66 8.56 10.10
CA GLY A 348 8.92 9.92 9.62
C GLY A 348 8.19 10.99 10.42
N LEU A 349 8.33 12.25 9.99
CA LEU A 349 7.49 13.36 10.48
C LEU A 349 6.51 13.79 9.38
N ASP A 350 7.03 14.11 8.19
CA ASP A 350 6.26 14.71 7.08
C ASP A 350 6.48 13.94 5.77
N TYR A 351 5.42 13.71 4.99
CA TYR A 351 5.40 12.84 3.82
C TYR A 351 6.04 11.47 4.09
N VAL A 352 5.24 10.54 4.63
CA VAL A 352 5.68 9.20 4.99
C VAL A 352 4.89 8.16 4.22
N GLY A 353 5.58 7.28 3.49
CA GLY A 353 5.00 6.21 2.70
C GLY A 353 5.68 4.86 2.98
N GLY A 354 4.93 3.76 3.06
CA GLY A 354 5.55 2.44 3.20
C GLY A 354 6.35 2.00 1.97
N LEU A 355 5.94 2.38 0.75
CA LEU A 355 6.71 2.16 -0.48
C LEU A 355 7.48 3.41 -0.90
N THR A 356 6.78 4.52 -1.15
CA THR A 356 7.41 5.78 -1.60
C THR A 356 6.77 6.97 -0.91
N ALA A 357 7.49 8.01 -0.52
CA ALA A 357 6.81 9.16 0.11
C ALA A 357 5.92 9.91 -0.90
N ILE A 358 6.46 10.20 -2.08
CA ILE A 358 5.73 10.87 -3.16
C ILE A 358 6.03 10.16 -4.47
N SER A 359 5.00 9.92 -5.27
CA SER A 359 5.13 9.43 -6.64
C SER A 359 4.51 10.40 -7.64
N TYR A 360 5.33 10.93 -8.57
CA TYR A 360 4.88 11.71 -9.73
C TYR A 360 4.45 10.85 -10.92
N ILE A 361 4.51 9.52 -10.76
CA ILE A 361 4.35 8.52 -11.81
C ILE A 361 3.47 7.36 -11.30
N ASP A 362 3.10 6.46 -12.20
CA ASP A 362 2.24 5.32 -11.87
C ASP A 362 2.97 4.28 -11.02
N ILE A 363 2.29 3.79 -9.98
CA ILE A 363 2.73 2.66 -9.15
C ILE A 363 1.94 1.43 -9.58
N ILE A 364 2.64 0.39 -10.03
CA ILE A 364 2.03 -0.79 -10.64
C ILE A 364 2.53 -2.06 -9.95
N ASN A 365 1.62 -2.94 -9.53
CA ASN A 365 1.93 -4.25 -8.93
C ASN A 365 2.98 -4.18 -7.81
N SER A 366 2.92 -3.15 -6.98
CA SER A 366 3.94 -2.86 -5.97
C SER A 366 3.29 -2.74 -4.60
N TYR A 367 4.02 -3.08 -3.53
CA TYR A 367 3.40 -3.20 -2.21
C TYR A 367 4.32 -2.86 -1.03
N ALA A 368 3.70 -2.56 0.11
CA ALA A 368 4.37 -2.31 1.37
C ALA A 368 3.77 -3.14 2.51
N GLU A 369 4.63 -3.74 3.34
CA GLU A 369 4.20 -4.60 4.45
C GLU A 369 4.53 -4.06 5.84
N GLY A 370 5.48 -3.13 5.96
CA GLY A 370 5.91 -2.58 7.24
C GLY A 370 4.95 -1.53 7.79
N ASP A 371 4.92 -1.37 9.11
CA ASP A 371 4.14 -0.32 9.77
C ASP A 371 4.68 1.07 9.40
N VAL A 372 3.77 2.04 9.29
CA VAL A 372 4.09 3.41 8.89
C VAL A 372 3.63 4.40 9.96
N GLU A 373 4.57 5.16 10.52
CA GLU A 373 4.31 6.19 11.54
C GLU A 373 4.78 7.56 11.05
N GLY A 374 3.90 8.56 11.12
CA GLY A 374 4.20 9.95 10.76
C GLY A 374 3.26 10.97 11.42
N ILE A 375 3.34 12.24 10.99
CA ILE A 375 2.52 13.33 11.53
C ILE A 375 1.61 13.91 10.44
N ASP A 376 2.16 14.52 9.38
CA ASP A 376 1.38 15.38 8.48
C ASP A 376 0.67 14.62 7.33
N TYR A 377 1.42 13.90 6.50
CA TYR A 377 0.88 13.12 5.38
C TYR A 377 1.43 11.71 5.48
N VAL A 378 0.56 10.75 5.80
CA VAL A 378 0.97 9.37 6.08
C VAL A 378 0.14 8.41 5.24
N GLY A 379 0.82 7.58 4.44
CA GLY A 379 0.19 6.53 3.64
C GLY A 379 0.88 5.19 3.81
N GLY A 380 0.15 4.09 3.89
CA GLY A 380 0.77 2.76 3.98
C GLY A 380 1.55 2.39 2.72
N LEU A 381 1.14 2.83 1.52
CA LEU A 381 1.92 2.69 0.29
C LEU A 381 2.65 3.99 -0.07
N THR A 382 1.93 5.12 -0.15
CA THR A 382 2.52 6.41 -0.50
C THR A 382 1.87 7.57 0.23
N ALA A 383 2.62 8.60 0.62
CA ALA A 383 1.97 9.77 1.22
C ALA A 383 1.17 10.55 0.17
N ILE A 384 1.74 10.74 -1.03
CA ILE A 384 1.08 11.42 -2.14
C ILE A 384 1.28 10.64 -3.44
N SER A 385 0.19 10.40 -4.16
CA SER A 385 0.23 9.90 -5.54
C SER A 385 -0.29 10.94 -6.51
N GLU A 386 0.57 11.43 -7.42
CA GLU A 386 0.15 12.22 -8.59
C GLU A 386 -0.16 11.32 -9.80
N GLY A 387 0.50 10.16 -9.89
CA GLY A 387 0.20 9.12 -10.87
C GLY A 387 -0.87 8.14 -10.38
N ALA A 388 -1.27 7.22 -11.25
CA ALA A 388 -2.23 6.18 -10.90
C ALA A 388 -1.61 5.13 -9.97
N ILE A 389 -2.45 4.51 -9.13
CA ILE A 389 -2.08 3.33 -8.34
C ILE A 389 -2.91 2.15 -8.87
N THR A 390 -2.23 1.11 -9.35
CA THR A 390 -2.91 -0.04 -9.96
C THR A 390 -2.32 -1.36 -9.44
N GLY A 391 -3.19 -2.29 -9.05
CA GLY A 391 -2.75 -3.64 -8.63
C GLY A 391 -1.84 -3.63 -7.40
N SER A 392 -1.91 -2.60 -6.57
CA SER A 392 -0.91 -2.30 -5.53
C SER A 392 -1.56 -2.24 -4.15
N TYR A 393 -0.80 -2.55 -3.10
CA TYR A 393 -1.39 -2.71 -1.77
C TYR A 393 -0.47 -2.40 -0.59
N ALA A 394 -1.06 -2.12 0.55
CA ALA A 394 -0.36 -1.92 1.82
C ALA A 394 -1.05 -2.70 2.96
N ILE A 395 -0.27 -3.43 3.77
CA ILE A 395 -0.84 -4.29 4.83
C ILE A 395 -0.38 -3.93 6.25
N GLY A 396 0.61 -3.04 6.39
CA GLY A 396 1.09 -2.57 7.70
C GLY A 396 0.16 -1.53 8.30
N ASN A 397 0.17 -1.40 9.62
CA ASN A 397 -0.64 -0.39 10.31
C ASN A 397 -0.12 1.02 10.00
N VAL A 398 -1.03 1.99 9.92
CA VAL A 398 -0.72 3.37 9.56
C VAL A 398 -1.16 4.32 10.68
N ILE A 399 -0.20 5.01 11.28
CA ILE A 399 -0.43 5.99 12.34
C ILE A 399 0.00 7.37 11.84
N GLY A 400 -0.96 8.30 11.77
CA GLY A 400 -0.72 9.70 11.43
C GLY A 400 -1.42 10.67 12.38
N ASP A 401 -1.26 11.97 12.13
CA ASP A 401 -2.02 13.03 12.82
C ASP A 401 -2.92 13.73 11.79
N PHE A 402 -2.38 14.48 10.82
CA PHE A 402 -3.21 15.25 9.89
C PHE A 402 -3.90 14.37 8.83
N LEU A 403 -3.35 14.19 7.62
CA LEU A 403 -3.96 13.31 6.61
C LEU A 403 -3.38 11.89 6.67
N THR A 404 -4.27 10.91 6.73
CA THR A 404 -3.87 9.51 6.90
C THR A 404 -4.68 8.61 5.98
N GLY A 405 -4.01 7.73 5.24
CA GLY A 405 -4.63 6.72 4.40
C GLY A 405 -3.93 5.36 4.52
N GLY A 406 -4.66 4.26 4.62
CA GLY A 406 -4.02 2.94 4.65
C GLY A 406 -3.24 2.64 3.36
N LEU A 407 -3.69 3.12 2.19
CA LEU A 407 -2.91 3.09 0.94
C LEU A 407 -2.21 4.42 0.69
N THR A 408 -2.95 5.53 0.67
CA THR A 408 -2.38 6.86 0.41
C THR A 408 -3.04 8.00 1.18
N ALA A 409 -2.25 8.95 1.69
CA ALA A 409 -2.81 10.13 2.35
C ALA A 409 -3.53 11.04 1.33
N ILE A 410 -2.96 11.23 0.13
CA ILE A 410 -3.56 12.03 -0.94
C ILE A 410 -3.46 11.27 -2.28
N SER A 411 -4.59 11.17 -2.98
CA SER A 411 -4.63 10.69 -4.36
C SER A 411 -5.03 11.77 -5.36
N ARG A 412 -4.13 12.09 -6.29
CA ARG A 412 -4.36 12.96 -7.47
C ARG A 412 -4.35 12.20 -8.79
N GLY A 413 -4.08 10.90 -8.75
CA GLY A 413 -4.29 9.93 -9.84
C GLY A 413 -5.42 8.94 -9.50
N ASP A 414 -5.87 8.18 -10.50
CA ASP A 414 -6.89 7.15 -10.28
C ASP A 414 -6.30 5.98 -9.44
N ILE A 415 -7.14 5.35 -8.63
CA ILE A 415 -6.80 4.12 -7.88
C ILE A 415 -7.68 3.00 -8.39
N THR A 416 -7.06 1.90 -8.83
CA THR A 416 -7.77 0.74 -9.38
C THR A 416 -7.17 -0.57 -8.90
N ASP A 417 -8.00 -1.59 -8.68
CA ASP A 417 -7.54 -2.95 -8.31
C ASP A 417 -6.54 -2.95 -7.13
N SER A 418 -6.76 -2.09 -6.13
CA SER A 418 -5.79 -1.82 -5.06
C SER A 418 -6.45 -1.92 -3.69
N HIS A 419 -5.68 -2.20 -2.64
CA HIS A 419 -6.26 -2.38 -1.30
C HIS A 419 -5.32 -2.02 -0.15
N ALA A 420 -5.91 -1.80 1.02
CA ALA A 420 -5.20 -1.66 2.28
C ALA A 420 -5.85 -2.51 3.39
N SER A 421 -5.07 -3.17 4.23
CA SER A 421 -5.60 -4.07 5.27
C SER A 421 -5.07 -3.84 6.68
N GLY A 422 -4.11 -2.92 6.87
CA GLY A 422 -3.67 -2.51 8.20
C GLY A 422 -4.62 -1.49 8.82
N ASP A 423 -4.65 -1.44 10.15
CA ASP A 423 -5.44 -0.46 10.90
C ASP A 423 -4.92 0.96 10.65
N VAL A 424 -5.82 1.95 10.64
CA VAL A 424 -5.50 3.35 10.35
C VAL A 424 -5.93 4.25 11.50
N GLU A 425 -4.96 4.92 12.13
CA GLU A 425 -5.20 5.92 13.18
C GLU A 425 -4.77 7.31 12.68
N GLY A 426 -5.64 8.31 12.81
CA GLY A 426 -5.36 9.70 12.43
C GLY A 426 -6.22 10.74 13.15
N TYR A 427 -6.21 11.99 12.67
CA TYR A 427 -6.99 13.11 13.21
C TYR A 427 -7.94 13.73 12.17
N GLU A 428 -7.46 14.18 11.00
CA GLU A 428 -8.29 14.89 10.00
C GLU A 428 -8.19 14.29 8.57
N ARG A 429 -9.30 13.80 8.02
CA ARG A 429 -9.34 13.09 6.72
C ARG A 429 -8.57 11.78 6.80
N VAL A 430 -9.18 10.87 7.54
CA VAL A 430 -8.66 9.53 7.79
C VAL A 430 -9.45 8.56 6.91
N GLY A 431 -8.74 7.79 6.08
CA GLY A 431 -9.34 6.79 5.21
C GLY A 431 -8.65 5.44 5.34
N GLY A 432 -9.40 4.33 5.41
CA GLY A 432 -8.77 3.01 5.38
C GLY A 432 -8.01 2.76 4.08
N LEU A 433 -8.44 3.34 2.95
CA LEU A 433 -7.67 3.37 1.70
C LEU A 433 -7.03 4.74 1.45
N VAL A 434 -7.83 5.81 1.45
CA VAL A 434 -7.40 7.14 1.02
C VAL A 434 -7.84 8.23 2.01
N GLY A 435 -6.90 9.02 2.54
CA GLY A 435 -7.26 10.18 3.35
C GLY A 435 -8.03 11.24 2.55
N TRP A 436 -7.42 11.76 1.49
CA TRP A 436 -8.03 12.73 0.57
C TRP A 436 -7.92 12.32 -0.89
N ASN A 437 -9.06 12.02 -1.49
CA ASN A 437 -9.18 11.63 -2.88
C ASN A 437 -9.60 12.80 -3.79
N LEU A 438 -8.90 12.98 -4.92
CA LEU A 438 -9.21 13.97 -5.94
C LEU A 438 -9.57 13.36 -7.31
N ARG A 439 -9.57 12.03 -7.44
CA ARG A 439 -9.77 11.29 -8.69
C ARG A 439 -10.65 10.06 -8.48
N ASN A 440 -10.75 9.16 -9.46
CA ASN A 440 -11.63 8.01 -9.31
C ASN A 440 -10.95 6.93 -8.45
N VAL A 441 -11.74 6.27 -7.61
CA VAL A 441 -11.37 5.03 -6.91
C VAL A 441 -12.31 3.94 -7.40
N ALA A 442 -11.75 2.86 -7.93
CA ALA A 442 -12.55 1.77 -8.46
C ALA A 442 -11.96 0.40 -8.18
N ASP A 443 -12.81 -0.63 -8.08
CA ASP A 443 -12.38 -2.02 -7.90
C ASP A 443 -11.38 -2.19 -6.74
N SER A 444 -11.55 -1.42 -5.66
CA SER A 444 -10.59 -1.28 -4.56
C SER A 444 -11.27 -1.39 -3.20
N TYR A 445 -10.51 -1.74 -2.16
CA TYR A 445 -11.10 -2.01 -0.84
C TYR A 445 -10.17 -1.75 0.35
N ALA A 446 -10.78 -1.59 1.52
CA ALA A 446 -10.08 -1.46 2.80
C ALA A 446 -10.64 -2.44 3.85
N GLU A 447 -9.77 -3.14 4.57
CA GLU A 447 -10.18 -4.16 5.56
C GLU A 447 -9.94 -3.73 7.02
N GLY A 448 -8.94 -2.89 7.28
CA GLY A 448 -8.53 -2.52 8.65
C GLY A 448 -9.45 -1.51 9.32
N ASP A 449 -9.44 -1.48 10.65
CA ASP A 449 -10.23 -0.54 11.44
C ASP A 449 -9.71 0.90 11.23
N VAL A 450 -10.61 1.88 11.28
CA VAL A 450 -10.30 3.29 11.06
C VAL A 450 -10.72 4.15 12.25
N GLU A 451 -9.73 4.76 12.91
CA GLU A 451 -9.95 5.70 14.01
C GLU A 451 -9.49 7.13 13.63
N GLY A 452 -10.38 8.10 13.80
CA GLY A 452 -10.09 9.50 13.50
C GLY A 452 -10.92 10.51 14.29
N GLN A 453 -10.81 11.81 13.99
CA GLN A 453 -11.65 12.85 14.60
C GLN A 453 -12.62 13.47 13.59
N TRP A 454 -12.12 13.86 12.42
CA TRP A 454 -12.90 14.58 11.40
C TRP A 454 -12.73 13.93 10.04
N TYR A 455 -13.83 13.80 9.29
CA TYR A 455 -13.82 13.25 7.93
C TYR A 455 -13.21 11.84 7.91
N VAL A 456 -13.86 10.92 8.61
CA VAL A 456 -13.37 9.55 8.81
C VAL A 456 -14.18 8.62 7.92
N GLY A 457 -13.49 7.89 7.03
CA GLY A 457 -14.11 6.93 6.12
C GLY A 457 -13.42 5.59 6.18
N GLY A 458 -14.16 4.48 6.18
CA GLY A 458 -13.54 3.15 6.07
C GLY A 458 -12.76 2.98 4.75
N LEU A 459 -13.21 3.60 3.65
CA LEU A 459 -12.44 3.67 2.40
C LEU A 459 -11.79 5.04 2.20
N VAL A 460 -12.58 6.12 2.20
CA VAL A 460 -12.12 7.48 1.86
C VAL A 460 -12.55 8.50 2.90
N GLY A 461 -11.60 9.23 3.49
CA GLY A 461 -11.92 10.31 4.44
C GLY A 461 -12.66 11.48 3.79
N TRP A 462 -12.02 12.10 2.78
CA TRP A 462 -12.60 13.18 1.97
C TRP A 462 -12.54 12.86 0.48
N ASN A 463 -13.69 12.86 -0.19
CA ASN A 463 -13.81 12.49 -1.59
C ASN A 463 -14.15 13.68 -2.53
N ARG A 464 -13.46 13.77 -3.67
CA ARG A 464 -13.72 14.72 -4.78
C ARG A 464 -13.72 14.05 -6.16
N GLY A 465 -13.85 12.72 -6.22
CA GLY A 465 -13.97 11.98 -7.47
C GLY A 465 -14.98 10.84 -7.34
N ASN A 466 -15.13 10.00 -8.36
CA ASN A 466 -16.11 8.91 -8.29
C ASN A 466 -15.57 7.73 -7.48
N VAL A 467 -16.47 7.08 -6.74
CA VAL A 467 -16.21 5.83 -6.00
C VAL A 467 -17.14 4.77 -6.59
N THR A 468 -16.57 3.79 -7.32
CA THR A 468 -17.33 2.78 -8.05
C THR A 468 -16.80 1.37 -7.82
N ASP A 469 -17.67 0.40 -7.50
CA ASP A 469 -17.27 -1.00 -7.29
C ASP A 469 -16.24 -1.16 -6.15
N ASN A 470 -16.44 -0.49 -5.00
CA ASN A 470 -15.52 -0.53 -3.85
C ASN A 470 -16.21 -0.98 -2.55
N TYR A 471 -15.42 -1.41 -1.57
CA TYR A 471 -15.96 -1.77 -0.26
C TYR A 471 -15.00 -1.49 0.90
N ALA A 472 -15.57 -1.37 2.10
CA ALA A 472 -14.84 -1.27 3.37
C ALA A 472 -15.43 -2.23 4.42
N GLU A 473 -14.57 -3.01 5.08
CA GLU A 473 -14.98 -4.04 6.04
C GLU A 473 -14.77 -3.63 7.51
N GLY A 474 -13.71 -2.86 7.82
CA GLY A 474 -13.33 -2.51 9.19
C GLY A 474 -14.27 -1.52 9.88
N ASP A 475 -14.24 -1.52 11.21
CA ASP A 475 -15.04 -0.61 12.04
C ASP A 475 -14.53 0.84 11.90
N VAL A 476 -15.44 1.82 11.92
CA VAL A 476 -15.10 3.23 11.75
C VAL A 476 -15.51 4.03 12.97
N THR A 477 -14.51 4.58 13.68
CA THR A 477 -14.72 5.43 14.85
C THR A 477 -14.25 6.87 14.59
N GLY A 478 -15.11 7.84 14.88
CA GLY A 478 -14.72 9.24 14.86
C GLY A 478 -15.65 10.21 15.59
N THR A 479 -15.48 11.52 15.34
CA THR A 479 -16.29 12.56 16.01
C THR A 479 -17.31 13.19 15.07
N ASN A 480 -16.90 13.68 13.90
CA ASN A 480 -17.81 14.26 12.90
C ASN A 480 -17.47 13.81 11.48
N TYR A 481 -18.49 13.76 10.62
CA TYR A 481 -18.35 13.31 9.22
C TYR A 481 -17.74 11.91 9.17
N VAL A 482 -18.44 10.95 9.77
CA VAL A 482 -17.98 9.57 9.90
C VAL A 482 -18.85 8.71 9.00
N GLY A 483 -18.23 8.00 8.05
CA GLY A 483 -18.88 7.11 7.10
C GLY A 483 -18.20 5.75 7.07
N GLY A 484 -18.96 4.65 6.99
CA GLY A 484 -18.35 3.33 6.82
C GLY A 484 -17.56 3.20 5.52
N LEU A 485 -17.99 3.88 4.44
CA LEU A 485 -17.20 3.98 3.19
C LEU A 485 -16.55 5.34 3.03
N VAL A 486 -17.33 6.43 3.11
CA VAL A 486 -16.85 7.80 2.83
C VAL A 486 -17.23 8.76 3.95
N GLY A 487 -16.25 9.44 4.54
CA GLY A 487 -16.51 10.45 5.58
C GLY A 487 -17.28 11.67 5.02
N PHE A 488 -16.74 12.29 3.97
CA PHE A 488 -17.40 13.40 3.26
C PHE A 488 -17.24 13.32 1.74
N ASN A 489 -18.36 13.46 1.03
CA ASN A 489 -18.43 13.48 -0.43
C ASN A 489 -18.68 14.91 -0.95
N ASP A 490 -17.70 15.50 -1.63
CA ASP A 490 -17.76 16.88 -2.15
C ASP A 490 -18.69 17.00 -3.38
N GLN A 491 -18.85 18.19 -3.96
CA GLN A 491 -19.87 18.45 -5.00
C GLN A 491 -19.70 17.60 -6.28
N GLY A 492 -20.82 17.09 -6.81
CA GLY A 492 -20.92 16.53 -8.15
C GLY A 492 -20.26 15.15 -8.35
N ASN A 493 -20.10 14.38 -7.28
CA ASN A 493 -19.43 13.07 -7.29
C ASN A 493 -20.43 11.91 -7.15
N ASN A 494 -20.12 10.78 -7.78
CA ASN A 494 -20.95 9.59 -7.70
C ASN A 494 -20.32 8.53 -6.81
N ILE A 495 -21.13 7.94 -5.92
CA ILE A 495 -20.83 6.70 -5.21
C ILE A 495 -21.77 5.63 -5.76
N SER A 496 -21.20 4.54 -6.27
CA SER A 496 -21.96 3.56 -7.05
C SER A 496 -21.47 2.14 -6.82
N ASN A 497 -22.39 1.18 -6.73
CA ASN A 497 -22.08 -0.24 -6.55
C ASN A 497 -21.06 -0.48 -5.41
N SER A 498 -21.16 0.28 -4.33
CA SER A 498 -20.17 0.26 -3.25
C SER A 498 -20.85 0.04 -1.90
N TYR A 499 -20.14 -0.58 -0.96
CA TYR A 499 -20.74 -0.95 0.32
C TYR A 499 -19.78 -0.87 1.51
N ALA A 500 -20.36 -0.81 2.71
CA ALA A 500 -19.62 -0.87 3.98
C ALA A 500 -20.24 -1.91 4.91
N GLU A 501 -19.41 -2.73 5.55
CA GLU A 501 -19.86 -3.81 6.45
C GLU A 501 -19.64 -3.49 7.94
N GLY A 502 -18.57 -2.78 8.29
CA GLY A 502 -18.18 -2.48 9.68
C GLY A 502 -19.10 -1.50 10.41
N ASP A 503 -19.07 -1.55 11.74
CA ASP A 503 -19.86 -0.67 12.60
C ASP A 503 -19.33 0.77 12.53
N VAL A 504 -20.24 1.75 12.59
CA VAL A 504 -19.89 3.17 12.53
C VAL A 504 -20.25 3.88 13.83
N THR A 505 -19.24 4.37 14.55
CA THR A 505 -19.40 5.11 15.79
C THR A 505 -18.92 6.55 15.67
N GLY A 506 -19.85 7.50 15.86
CA GLY A 506 -19.62 8.93 15.85
C GLY A 506 -19.92 9.57 17.21
N ALA A 507 -19.00 10.39 17.73
CA ALA A 507 -19.25 11.11 18.99
C ALA A 507 -20.14 12.35 18.86
N ASN A 508 -20.46 12.81 17.64
CA ASN A 508 -21.21 14.03 17.38
C ASN A 508 -22.08 13.93 16.11
N ASN A 509 -21.82 14.72 15.07
CA ASN A 509 -22.77 14.94 13.98
C ASN A 509 -22.30 14.35 12.63
N TYR A 510 -23.26 14.09 11.74
CA TYR A 510 -23.02 13.60 10.36
C TYR A 510 -22.42 12.21 10.33
N ILE A 511 -23.20 11.24 10.82
CA ILE A 511 -22.76 9.86 10.99
C ILE A 511 -23.60 8.98 10.07
N GLY A 512 -22.96 8.29 9.13
CA GLY A 512 -23.62 7.44 8.16
C GLY A 512 -22.99 6.06 8.07
N GLY A 513 -23.79 5.00 7.91
CA GLY A 513 -23.23 3.66 7.71
C GLY A 513 -22.43 3.56 6.41
N LEU A 514 -22.82 4.27 5.34
CA LEU A 514 -22.01 4.38 4.11
C LEU A 514 -21.31 5.73 4.02
N ILE A 515 -22.04 6.83 4.17
CA ILE A 515 -21.54 8.19 3.92
C ILE A 515 -21.85 9.11 5.10
N GLY A 516 -20.85 9.74 5.69
CA GLY A 516 -21.06 10.71 6.77
C GLY A 516 -21.89 11.93 6.31
N ALA A 517 -21.44 12.61 5.24
CA ALA A 517 -22.26 13.61 4.55
C ALA A 517 -21.93 13.81 3.07
N THR A 518 -22.89 14.35 2.32
CA THR A 518 -22.70 14.79 0.93
C THR A 518 -22.87 16.31 0.77
N ALA A 519 -22.15 16.87 -0.19
CA ALA A 519 -22.34 18.24 -0.69
C ALA A 519 -23.47 18.27 -1.75
N GLU A 520 -23.44 19.22 -2.68
CA GLU A 520 -24.49 19.40 -3.70
C GLU A 520 -24.29 18.45 -4.90
N ASP A 521 -25.37 18.15 -5.63
CA ASP A 521 -25.35 17.43 -6.91
C ASP A 521 -24.74 16.00 -6.87
N ASN A 522 -24.77 15.30 -5.73
CA ASN A 522 -24.20 13.94 -5.65
C ASN A 522 -25.23 12.84 -5.93
N ASN A 523 -24.73 11.69 -6.38
CA ASN A 523 -25.55 10.49 -6.55
C ASN A 523 -24.98 9.31 -5.77
N THR A 524 -25.82 8.66 -4.96
CA THR A 524 -25.56 7.38 -4.29
C THR A 524 -26.44 6.32 -4.94
N ILE A 525 -25.83 5.36 -5.65
CA ILE A 525 -26.54 4.45 -6.56
C ILE A 525 -26.15 3.00 -6.29
N ASN A 526 -27.11 2.09 -6.17
CA ASN A 526 -26.85 0.65 -5.96
C ASN A 526 -25.84 0.37 -4.84
N SER A 527 -25.92 1.14 -3.75
CA SER A 527 -24.91 1.11 -2.69
C SER A 527 -25.59 0.83 -1.34
N TYR A 528 -24.88 0.20 -0.41
CA TYR A 528 -25.51 -0.25 0.84
C TYR A 528 -24.57 -0.28 2.05
N ALA A 529 -25.15 -0.27 3.25
CA ALA A 529 -24.43 -0.42 4.51
C ALA A 529 -25.08 -1.49 5.40
N GLU A 530 -24.26 -2.34 6.01
CA GLU A 530 -24.74 -3.46 6.85
C GLU A 530 -24.50 -3.23 8.35
N GLY A 531 -23.41 -2.55 8.73
CA GLY A 531 -23.03 -2.33 10.13
C GLY A 531 -23.93 -1.37 10.91
N ASP A 532 -23.90 -1.49 12.24
CA ASP A 532 -24.68 -0.65 13.15
C ASP A 532 -24.12 0.78 13.18
N VAL A 533 -25.00 1.76 13.33
CA VAL A 533 -24.63 3.18 13.32
C VAL A 533 -25.01 3.86 14.62
N THR A 534 -24.01 4.40 15.33
CA THR A 534 -24.22 5.17 16.57
C THR A 534 -23.70 6.60 16.41
N GLY A 535 -24.54 7.60 16.70
CA GLY A 535 -24.18 9.02 16.61
C GLY A 535 -24.96 9.93 17.57
N ALA A 536 -24.83 11.27 17.41
CA ALA A 536 -25.62 12.24 18.17
C ALA A 536 -26.65 12.96 17.28
N ASP A 537 -26.24 13.75 16.28
CA ASP A 537 -27.15 14.47 15.36
C ASP A 537 -26.91 14.06 13.90
N ARG A 538 -27.98 13.91 13.13
CA ARG A 538 -27.93 13.54 11.69
C ARG A 538 -27.25 12.20 11.52
N VAL A 539 -27.92 11.19 12.05
CA VAL A 539 -27.47 9.81 12.07
C VAL A 539 -28.31 9.02 11.08
N GLY A 540 -27.67 8.44 10.07
CA GLY A 540 -28.32 7.67 9.02
C GLY A 540 -27.72 6.28 8.87
N GLY A 541 -28.54 5.25 8.67
CA GLY A 541 -27.99 3.92 8.36
C GLY A 541 -27.21 3.90 7.04
N LEU A 542 -27.57 4.72 6.05
CA LEU A 542 -26.78 4.89 4.82
C LEU A 542 -26.05 6.23 4.80
N ILE A 543 -26.77 7.35 4.96
CA ILE A 543 -26.21 8.70 4.84
C ILE A 543 -26.56 9.53 6.06
N GLY A 544 -25.56 10.10 6.74
CA GLY A 544 -25.80 10.97 7.89
C GLY A 544 -26.57 12.24 7.51
N ALA A 545 -26.04 13.02 6.56
CA ALA A 545 -26.79 14.13 5.96
C ALA A 545 -26.43 14.43 4.50
N THR A 546 -27.36 15.03 3.78
CA THR A 546 -27.16 15.54 2.42
C THR A 546 -27.31 17.07 2.36
N ASN A 547 -26.88 17.66 1.25
CA ASN A 547 -27.09 19.09 0.94
C ASN A 547 -28.12 19.27 -0.18
N GLU A 548 -27.93 20.16 -1.15
CA GLU A 548 -28.92 20.41 -2.20
C GLU A 548 -28.77 19.45 -3.39
N ASP A 549 -29.89 19.09 -4.04
CA ASP A 549 -29.93 18.36 -5.32
C ASP A 549 -29.22 16.98 -5.30
N ASN A 550 -29.26 16.24 -4.19
CA ASN A 550 -28.69 14.89 -4.10
C ASN A 550 -29.69 13.79 -4.48
N ASN A 551 -29.21 12.69 -5.04
CA ASN A 551 -30.03 11.52 -5.35
C ASN A 551 -29.53 10.25 -4.62
N THR A 552 -30.44 9.56 -3.94
CA THR A 552 -30.20 8.22 -3.36
C THR A 552 -31.10 7.23 -4.08
N ILE A 553 -30.50 6.30 -4.85
CA ILE A 553 -31.21 5.47 -5.81
C ILE A 553 -30.81 4.00 -5.61
N ASN A 554 -31.80 3.09 -5.55
CA ASN A 554 -31.58 1.64 -5.43
C ASN A 554 -30.60 1.28 -4.30
N SER A 555 -30.64 2.00 -3.18
CA SER A 555 -29.64 1.90 -2.10
C SER A 555 -30.33 1.54 -0.78
N TYR A 556 -29.61 0.90 0.14
CA TYR A 556 -30.24 0.41 1.36
C TYR A 556 -29.31 0.33 2.58
N ALA A 557 -29.91 0.28 3.76
CA ALA A 557 -29.21 0.07 5.02
C ALA A 557 -29.90 -1.02 5.86
N GLU A 558 -29.10 -1.90 6.47
CA GLU A 558 -29.60 -3.04 7.25
C GLU A 558 -29.31 -2.94 8.76
N GLY A 559 -28.22 -2.28 9.17
CA GLY A 559 -27.82 -2.15 10.57
C GLY A 559 -28.73 -1.25 11.41
N ASP A 560 -28.70 -1.46 12.73
CA ASP A 560 -29.46 -0.68 13.69
C ASP A 560 -28.89 0.74 13.80
N VAL A 561 -29.77 1.74 13.97
CA VAL A 561 -29.38 3.16 14.03
C VAL A 561 -29.75 3.76 15.37
N THR A 562 -28.75 4.22 16.12
CA THR A 562 -28.89 4.89 17.41
C THR A 562 -28.39 6.33 17.34
N GLY A 563 -29.24 7.30 17.68
CA GLY A 563 -28.87 8.72 17.72
C GLY A 563 -29.62 9.55 18.77
N GLU A 564 -29.41 10.87 18.79
CA GLU A 564 -30.20 11.79 19.61
C GLU A 564 -31.17 12.62 18.75
N GLU A 565 -30.67 13.33 17.73
CA GLU A 565 -31.46 14.18 16.84
C GLU A 565 -31.32 13.80 15.36
N HIS A 566 -32.42 13.93 14.59
CA HIS A 566 -32.45 13.64 13.15
C HIS A 566 -31.89 12.26 12.82
N VAL A 567 -32.58 11.23 13.32
CA VAL A 567 -32.16 9.83 13.21
C VAL A 567 -33.02 9.14 12.17
N GLY A 568 -32.38 8.58 11.14
CA GLY A 568 -33.05 7.90 10.04
C GLY A 568 -32.45 6.53 9.76
N GLY A 569 -33.27 5.51 9.50
CA GLY A 569 -32.76 4.20 9.10
C GLY A 569 -31.96 4.24 7.78
N LEU A 570 -32.29 5.16 6.86
CA LEU A 570 -31.54 5.39 5.62
C LEU A 570 -30.79 6.72 5.66
N ILE A 571 -31.51 7.84 5.87
CA ILE A 571 -30.92 9.18 5.86
C ILE A 571 -31.30 9.94 7.13
N GLY A 572 -30.32 10.44 7.88
CA GLY A 572 -30.58 11.23 9.08
C GLY A 572 -31.26 12.57 8.75
N PHE A 573 -30.63 13.37 7.90
CA PHE A 573 -31.12 14.69 7.49
C PHE A 573 -30.93 14.95 6.00
N SER A 574 -32.04 15.16 5.29
CA SER A 574 -32.06 15.49 3.87
C SER A 574 -32.49 16.94 3.63
N ARG A 575 -31.75 17.62 2.75
CA ARG A 575 -31.97 19.04 2.42
C ARG A 575 -32.72 19.17 1.10
N LYS A 576 -32.82 20.44 0.69
CA LYS A 576 -33.58 20.97 -0.43
C LYS A 576 -33.32 20.20 -1.74
N ASP A 577 -34.39 19.84 -2.43
CA ASP A 577 -34.42 19.25 -3.77
C ASP A 577 -33.76 17.85 -3.88
N ASP A 578 -33.63 17.13 -2.77
CA ASP A 578 -33.13 15.75 -2.77
C ASP A 578 -34.18 14.73 -3.23
N ASN A 579 -33.75 13.69 -3.95
CA ASN A 579 -34.60 12.57 -4.36
C ASN A 579 -34.14 11.24 -3.75
N ILE A 580 -35.07 10.52 -3.11
CA ILE A 580 -34.85 9.19 -2.55
C ILE A 580 -35.76 8.21 -3.28
N ILE A 581 -35.16 7.30 -4.06
CA ILE A 581 -35.87 6.47 -5.04
C ILE A 581 -35.48 4.99 -4.90
N ASN A 582 -36.48 4.09 -4.89
CA ASN A 582 -36.28 2.63 -4.90
C ASN A 582 -35.30 2.12 -3.82
N SER A 583 -35.30 2.76 -2.66
CA SER A 583 -34.36 2.55 -1.56
C SER A 583 -35.10 2.09 -0.31
N TYR A 584 -34.39 1.56 0.70
CA TYR A 584 -35.04 1.05 1.92
C TYR A 584 -34.11 0.98 3.14
N ALA A 585 -34.72 0.89 4.33
CA ALA A 585 -34.00 0.61 5.58
C ALA A 585 -34.68 -0.51 6.37
N GLU A 586 -33.89 -1.42 6.95
CA GLU A 586 -34.39 -2.61 7.68
C GLU A 586 -34.09 -2.60 9.19
N GLY A 587 -32.99 -1.98 9.63
CA GLY A 587 -32.59 -1.94 11.04
C GLY A 587 -33.51 -1.12 11.94
N ASP A 588 -33.47 -1.41 13.24
CA ASP A 588 -34.24 -0.68 14.26
C ASP A 588 -33.65 0.73 14.45
N VAL A 589 -34.51 1.72 14.66
CA VAL A 589 -34.12 3.13 14.77
C VAL A 589 -34.48 3.67 16.15
N THR A 590 -33.46 4.02 16.94
CA THR A 590 -33.63 4.60 18.27
C THR A 590 -33.09 6.02 18.32
N GLY A 591 -33.90 6.97 18.80
CA GLY A 591 -33.41 8.32 19.10
C GLY A 591 -34.24 9.14 20.08
N VAL A 592 -34.08 10.46 20.06
CA VAL A 592 -34.83 11.38 20.94
C VAL A 592 -35.78 12.25 20.13
N ASN A 593 -35.26 13.03 19.19
CA ASN A 593 -36.02 14.00 18.40
C ASN A 593 -35.89 13.72 16.90
N ASN A 594 -37.00 13.78 16.17
CA ASN A 594 -37.05 13.54 14.72
C ASN A 594 -36.45 12.17 14.35
N VAL A 595 -37.14 11.11 14.79
CA VAL A 595 -36.73 9.72 14.56
C VAL A 595 -37.64 9.09 13.50
N GLY A 596 -37.07 8.73 12.36
CA GLY A 596 -37.77 8.12 11.23
C GLY A 596 -37.21 6.75 10.87
N GLY A 597 -38.06 5.77 10.59
CA GLY A 597 -37.61 4.44 10.16
C GLY A 597 -36.81 4.47 8.85
N LEU A 598 -36.98 5.50 8.02
CA LEU A 598 -36.20 5.74 6.81
C LEU A 598 -35.48 7.10 6.88
N VAL A 599 -36.22 8.19 7.11
CA VAL A 599 -35.67 9.55 7.09
C VAL A 599 -36.01 10.30 8.38
N GLY A 600 -34.99 10.81 9.07
CA GLY A 600 -35.19 11.65 10.26
C GLY A 600 -35.88 12.97 9.90
N TYR A 601 -35.38 13.69 8.91
CA TYR A 601 -35.98 14.93 8.43
C TYR A 601 -35.67 15.18 6.95
N ILE A 602 -36.64 15.72 6.21
CA ILE A 602 -36.49 16.12 4.81
C ILE A 602 -37.22 17.44 4.51
N GLU A 603 -36.59 18.28 3.69
CA GLU A 603 -37.13 19.55 3.21
C GLU A 603 -37.06 19.64 1.68
N ASN A 604 -38.19 20.01 1.04
CA ASN A 604 -38.29 20.28 -0.38
C ASN A 604 -37.77 19.13 -1.28
N GLY A 605 -37.97 17.87 -0.90
CA GLY A 605 -37.51 16.70 -1.65
C GLY A 605 -38.62 15.79 -2.15
N GLU A 606 -38.24 14.70 -2.82
CA GLU A 606 -39.14 13.64 -3.27
C GLU A 606 -38.71 12.27 -2.71
N ILE A 607 -39.66 11.53 -2.14
CA ILE A 607 -39.47 10.17 -1.66
C ILE A 607 -40.41 9.28 -2.46
N THR A 608 -39.86 8.42 -3.31
CA THR A 608 -40.65 7.62 -4.26
C THR A 608 -40.24 6.15 -4.27
N ASN A 609 -41.23 5.26 -4.14
CA ASN A 609 -41.04 3.80 -4.10
C ASN A 609 -40.08 3.40 -2.98
N ILE A 610 -40.53 3.51 -1.72
CA ILE A 610 -39.66 3.32 -0.55
C ILE A 610 -40.34 2.49 0.54
N TYR A 611 -39.56 1.79 1.37
CA TYR A 611 -40.08 1.22 2.62
C TYR A 611 -39.12 1.28 3.80
N ALA A 612 -39.70 1.22 5.00
CA ALA A 612 -38.99 1.08 6.28
C ALA A 612 -39.47 -0.17 7.04
N GLY A 613 -38.50 -0.97 7.45
CA GLY A 613 -38.66 -2.28 8.04
C GLY A 613 -38.68 -2.32 9.56
N GLY A 614 -37.66 -1.71 10.17
CA GLY A 614 -37.36 -1.81 11.60
C GLY A 614 -38.27 -1.00 12.52
N ASP A 615 -38.21 -1.34 13.80
CA ASP A 615 -38.94 -0.69 14.86
C ASP A 615 -38.35 0.71 15.15
N VAL A 616 -39.20 1.69 15.39
CA VAL A 616 -38.82 3.08 15.58
C VAL A 616 -39.18 3.54 16.99
N THR A 617 -38.16 3.87 17.78
CA THR A 617 -38.32 4.36 19.16
C THR A 617 -37.76 5.77 19.29
N GLY A 618 -38.59 6.71 19.76
CA GLY A 618 -38.18 8.09 20.00
C GLY A 618 -38.93 8.79 21.13
N VAL A 619 -38.72 10.09 21.29
CA VAL A 619 -39.47 10.91 22.26
C VAL A 619 -40.41 11.85 21.53
N THR A 620 -39.91 12.72 20.65
CA THR A 620 -40.72 13.69 19.90
C THR A 620 -40.50 13.57 18.40
N ALA A 621 -41.59 13.68 17.63
CA ALA A 621 -41.60 13.47 16.18
C ALA A 621 -41.03 12.10 15.81
N VAL A 622 -41.85 11.06 15.96
CA VAL A 622 -41.47 9.66 15.68
C VAL A 622 -42.35 9.09 14.57
N GLY A 623 -41.75 8.83 13.41
CA GLY A 623 -42.44 8.35 12.22
C GLY A 623 -41.96 6.98 11.78
N GLY A 624 -42.87 6.07 11.45
CA GLY A 624 -42.47 4.75 10.94
C GLY A 624 -41.67 4.80 9.63
N LEU A 625 -41.84 5.86 8.82
CA LEU A 625 -41.03 6.14 7.63
C LEU A 625 -40.27 7.46 7.78
N VAL A 626 -40.98 8.57 7.99
CA VAL A 626 -40.38 9.92 8.02
C VAL A 626 -40.77 10.65 9.29
N ALA A 627 -39.80 11.23 9.99
CA ALA A 627 -40.12 11.99 11.20
C ALA A 627 -40.68 13.39 10.87
N GLY A 628 -39.98 14.16 10.04
CA GLY A 628 -40.42 15.48 9.56
C GLY A 628 -40.32 15.61 8.05
N ALA A 629 -41.43 15.92 7.38
CA ALA A 629 -41.51 16.13 5.94
C ALA A 629 -42.05 17.54 5.64
N PHE A 630 -41.20 18.44 5.13
CA PHE A 630 -41.56 19.82 4.80
C PHE A 630 -41.41 20.04 3.30
N PHE A 631 -42.42 20.58 2.62
CA PHE A 631 -42.37 20.78 1.17
C PHE A 631 -42.06 19.50 0.36
N THR A 632 -42.36 18.34 0.94
CA THR A 632 -41.89 17.04 0.44
C THR A 632 -43.05 16.21 -0.10
N ASP A 633 -42.85 15.57 -1.24
CA ASP A 633 -43.77 14.60 -1.80
C ASP A 633 -43.32 13.17 -1.46
N ILE A 634 -44.21 12.41 -0.82
CA ILE A 634 -44.01 11.00 -0.46
C ILE A 634 -44.97 10.16 -1.30
N ASN A 635 -44.42 9.36 -2.20
CA ASN A 635 -45.16 8.56 -3.16
C ASN A 635 -44.78 7.08 -3.05
N ASN A 636 -45.79 6.21 -3.09
CA ASN A 636 -45.60 4.77 -3.14
C ASN A 636 -44.72 4.24 -1.99
N ALA A 637 -45.08 4.55 -0.73
CA ALA A 637 -44.25 4.23 0.41
C ALA A 637 -44.97 3.43 1.50
N TYR A 638 -44.25 2.62 2.27
CA TYR A 638 -44.84 1.94 3.43
C TYR A 638 -43.90 1.71 4.60
N ALA A 639 -44.49 1.59 5.80
CA ALA A 639 -43.77 1.27 7.05
C ALA A 639 -44.41 0.07 7.76
N ARG A 640 -43.57 -0.86 8.25
CA ARG A 640 -44.03 -2.10 8.90
C ARG A 640 -43.65 -2.24 10.38
N GLY A 641 -42.53 -1.64 10.81
CA GLY A 641 -42.06 -1.72 12.19
C GLY A 641 -42.95 -0.97 13.18
N SER A 642 -42.85 -1.34 14.46
CA SER A 642 -43.54 -0.66 15.55
C SER A 642 -43.05 0.78 15.71
N VAL A 643 -43.92 1.70 16.12
CA VAL A 643 -43.56 3.11 16.31
C VAL A 643 -43.92 3.53 17.73
N THR A 644 -42.91 3.87 18.53
CA THR A 644 -43.07 4.25 19.94
C THR A 644 -42.52 5.66 20.18
N GLY A 645 -43.37 6.56 20.67
CA GLY A 645 -42.97 7.93 21.03
C GLY A 645 -43.87 8.58 22.08
N THR A 646 -43.64 9.85 22.40
CA THR A 646 -44.46 10.59 23.38
C THR A 646 -45.33 11.67 22.72
N ASP A 647 -44.78 12.41 21.76
CA ASP A 647 -45.44 13.48 21.03
C ASP A 647 -45.13 13.44 19.53
N ARG A 648 -46.13 13.78 18.70
CA ARG A 648 -46.09 13.72 17.23
C ARG A 648 -45.62 12.34 16.76
N VAL A 649 -46.43 11.32 17.01
CA VAL A 649 -46.17 9.94 16.60
C VAL A 649 -47.07 9.57 15.42
N GLY A 650 -46.48 9.10 14.33
CA GLY A 650 -47.21 8.69 13.13
C GLY A 650 -46.76 7.32 12.64
N GLY A 651 -47.71 6.45 12.31
CA GLY A 651 -47.38 5.12 11.77
C GLY A 651 -46.58 5.16 10.46
N LEU A 652 -46.74 6.23 9.65
CA LEU A 652 -45.90 6.50 8.47
C LEU A 652 -45.11 7.79 8.67
N VAL A 653 -45.78 8.92 8.94
CA VAL A 653 -45.14 10.24 9.03
C VAL A 653 -45.49 10.92 10.33
N ALA A 654 -44.50 11.36 11.11
CA ALA A 654 -44.78 12.05 12.38
C ALA A 654 -45.34 13.46 12.15
N SER A 655 -44.69 14.26 11.31
CA SER A 655 -45.12 15.62 10.96
C SER A 655 -44.96 15.89 9.47
N ALA A 656 -46.04 16.27 8.79
CA ALA A 656 -46.02 16.64 7.38
C ALA A 656 -46.57 18.05 7.15
N PHE A 657 -45.78 18.89 6.49
CA PHE A 657 -46.11 20.28 6.18
C PHE A 657 -45.90 20.61 4.70
N GLU A 658 -46.92 21.20 4.08
CA GLU A 658 -46.87 21.77 2.72
C GLU A 658 -46.34 20.80 1.62
N GLY A 659 -46.79 19.54 1.60
CA GLY A 659 -46.44 18.58 0.52
C GLY A 659 -47.58 17.62 0.18
N ASN A 660 -47.26 16.46 -0.40
CA ASN A 660 -48.24 15.41 -0.69
C ASN A 660 -47.80 14.04 -0.14
N ILE A 661 -48.76 13.26 0.35
CA ILE A 661 -48.57 11.84 0.69
C ILE A 661 -49.54 11.02 -0.15
N ASN A 662 -49.01 10.25 -1.08
CA ASN A 662 -49.79 9.51 -2.08
C ASN A 662 -49.47 8.01 -2.05
N ASN A 663 -50.50 7.20 -2.25
CA ASN A 663 -50.38 5.76 -2.48
C ASN A 663 -49.50 5.04 -1.44
N SER A 664 -49.69 5.36 -0.16
CA SER A 664 -48.79 4.93 0.90
C SER A 664 -49.54 4.28 2.07
N TYR A 665 -48.88 3.42 2.85
CA TYR A 665 -49.54 2.78 3.99
C TYR A 665 -48.66 2.46 5.20
N ALA A 666 -49.28 2.36 6.38
CA ALA A 666 -48.62 1.92 7.61
C ALA A 666 -49.33 0.72 8.23
N ARG A 667 -48.57 -0.24 8.75
CA ARG A 667 -49.11 -1.46 9.40
C ARG A 667 -48.45 -1.84 10.74
N GLY A 668 -47.51 -1.05 11.25
CA GLY A 668 -46.89 -1.29 12.54
C GLY A 668 -47.76 -0.83 13.72
N SER A 669 -47.55 -1.40 14.91
CA SER A 669 -48.20 -0.93 16.14
C SER A 669 -47.73 0.48 16.49
N VAL A 670 -48.64 1.38 16.87
CA VAL A 670 -48.30 2.78 17.19
C VAL A 670 -48.62 3.11 18.64
N THR A 671 -47.62 3.55 19.40
CA THR A 671 -47.74 3.93 20.79
C THR A 671 -47.32 5.38 21.02
N GLY A 672 -48.22 6.20 21.56
CA GLY A 672 -47.88 7.55 22.01
C GLY A 672 -48.93 8.20 22.91
N THR A 673 -48.60 9.35 23.49
CA THR A 673 -49.43 9.98 24.55
C THR A 673 -50.08 11.30 24.17
N ASN A 674 -49.46 12.09 23.29
CA ASN A 674 -49.96 13.41 22.90
C ASN A 674 -50.55 13.36 21.49
N THR A 675 -49.84 13.92 20.50
CA THR A 675 -50.29 13.93 19.11
C THR A 675 -49.95 12.58 18.46
N VAL A 676 -50.95 11.72 18.24
CA VAL A 676 -50.75 10.36 17.70
C VAL A 676 -51.71 10.10 16.53
N GLY A 677 -51.18 9.59 15.43
CA GLY A 677 -51.98 9.20 14.27
C GLY A 677 -51.56 7.84 13.70
N GLY A 678 -52.54 7.06 13.24
CA GLY A 678 -52.27 5.75 12.65
C GLY A 678 -51.46 5.83 11.35
N LEU A 679 -51.60 6.90 10.57
CA LEU A 679 -50.75 7.19 9.40
C LEU A 679 -49.88 8.42 9.62
N VAL A 680 -50.52 9.57 9.92
CA VAL A 680 -49.86 10.87 10.10
C VAL A 680 -50.16 11.42 11.48
N GLY A 681 -49.12 11.75 12.24
CA GLY A 681 -49.25 12.35 13.57
C GLY A 681 -49.80 13.79 13.51
N LEU A 682 -49.08 14.68 12.83
CA LEU A 682 -49.43 16.09 12.64
C LEU A 682 -49.41 16.46 11.15
N LEU A 683 -50.43 17.19 10.71
CA LEU A 683 -50.62 17.61 9.32
C LEU A 683 -50.80 19.12 9.24
N GLY A 684 -50.03 19.80 8.40
CA GLY A 684 -50.16 21.24 8.13
C GLY A 684 -50.10 21.56 6.64
N PHE A 685 -51.25 21.82 6.02
CA PHE A 685 -51.36 22.12 4.57
C PHE A 685 -50.87 21.02 3.60
N THR A 686 -50.45 19.86 4.09
CA THR A 686 -50.16 18.67 3.28
C THR A 686 -51.44 17.98 2.81
N THR A 687 -51.46 17.49 1.57
CA THR A 687 -52.56 16.67 1.04
C THR A 687 -52.24 15.19 1.17
N VAL A 688 -53.17 14.39 1.71
CA VAL A 688 -53.01 12.93 1.83
C VAL A 688 -54.04 12.23 0.96
N THR A 689 -53.59 11.48 -0.05
CA THR A 689 -54.45 10.85 -1.06
C THR A 689 -54.13 9.36 -1.17
N ASN A 690 -55.16 8.52 -1.33
CA ASN A 690 -55.03 7.06 -1.52
C ASN A 690 -54.06 6.38 -0.55
N SER A 691 -54.05 6.83 0.71
CA SER A 691 -53.09 6.39 1.71
C SER A 691 -53.79 5.94 2.99
N TYR A 692 -53.28 4.86 3.59
CA TYR A 692 -54.04 4.03 4.52
C TYR A 692 -53.23 3.59 5.73
N TRP A 693 -53.90 3.33 6.86
CA TRP A 693 -53.27 2.60 7.96
C TRP A 693 -54.15 1.47 8.46
N ASP A 694 -53.51 0.43 8.97
CA ASP A 694 -54.17 -0.72 9.57
C ASP A 694 -54.61 -0.40 11.01
N ILE A 695 -55.91 -0.33 11.28
CA ILE A 695 -56.42 -0.02 12.63
C ILE A 695 -56.24 -1.16 13.63
N GLU A 696 -56.16 -2.41 13.16
CA GLU A 696 -56.05 -3.58 14.01
C GLU A 696 -54.59 -3.81 14.40
N ALA A 697 -53.67 -3.65 13.44
CA ALA A 697 -52.24 -3.73 13.71
C ALA A 697 -51.70 -2.51 14.45
N SER A 698 -52.13 -1.29 14.06
CA SER A 698 -51.67 -0.06 14.72
C SER A 698 -52.21 0.13 16.14
N GLY A 699 -53.43 -0.38 16.41
CA GLY A 699 -54.18 -0.06 17.62
C GLY A 699 -54.74 1.37 17.65
N ILE A 700 -54.63 2.14 16.55
CA ILE A 700 -55.03 3.55 16.46
C ILE A 700 -56.22 3.74 15.52
N LEU A 701 -57.29 4.35 16.04
CA LEU A 701 -58.54 4.57 15.29
C LEU A 701 -58.57 5.84 14.43
N THR A 702 -57.67 6.81 14.69
CA THR A 702 -57.69 8.14 14.05
C THR A 702 -56.31 8.56 13.56
N SER A 703 -56.26 9.47 12.58
CA SER A 703 -55.03 10.02 12.01
C SER A 703 -55.27 11.45 11.57
N ALA A 704 -54.24 12.30 11.51
CA ALA A 704 -54.35 13.67 11.01
C ALA A 704 -54.65 13.70 9.49
N GLY A 705 -54.26 12.65 8.76
CA GLY A 705 -54.57 12.44 7.35
C GLY A 705 -54.61 10.96 6.96
N GLY A 706 -55.17 10.66 5.79
CA GLY A 706 -55.37 9.30 5.26
C GLY A 706 -56.70 8.68 5.64
N THR A 707 -56.90 7.40 5.28
CA THR A 707 -58.12 6.64 5.58
C THR A 707 -57.81 5.35 6.35
N SER A 708 -58.52 5.11 7.44
CA SER A 708 -58.41 3.88 8.24
C SER A 708 -58.89 2.66 7.46
N LYS A 709 -58.19 1.52 7.60
CA LYS A 709 -58.58 0.21 7.05
C LYS A 709 -58.31 -0.91 8.05
N THR A 710 -59.08 -1.99 7.97
CA THR A 710 -58.81 -3.24 8.69
C THR A 710 -57.64 -4.01 8.07
N THR A 711 -57.06 -4.95 8.82
CA THR A 711 -56.01 -5.83 8.29
C THR A 711 -56.48 -6.56 7.04
N VAL A 712 -57.70 -7.12 7.07
CA VAL A 712 -58.26 -7.82 5.92
C VAL A 712 -58.42 -6.88 4.73
N GLU A 713 -58.93 -5.66 4.91
CA GLU A 713 -59.06 -4.71 3.78
C GLU A 713 -57.73 -4.37 3.13
N LEU A 714 -56.63 -4.25 3.90
CA LEU A 714 -55.31 -3.98 3.35
C LEU A 714 -54.64 -5.22 2.76
N GLN A 715 -54.88 -6.40 3.34
CA GLN A 715 -54.37 -7.69 2.84
C GLN A 715 -55.14 -8.25 1.65
N THR A 716 -56.31 -7.71 1.29
CA THR A 716 -57.10 -8.24 0.18
C THR A 716 -56.94 -7.42 -1.09
N PRO A 717 -55.99 -7.75 -2.00
CA PRO A 717 -56.16 -7.38 -3.41
C PRO A 717 -56.09 -8.59 -4.36
N THR A 718 -56.99 -8.62 -5.34
CA THR A 718 -57.04 -9.69 -6.37
C THR A 718 -56.49 -9.29 -7.75
N ALA A 719 -56.18 -8.01 -8.00
CA ALA A 719 -55.44 -7.50 -9.17
C ALA A 719 -55.39 -5.96 -9.18
N ALA A 720 -54.46 -5.39 -9.95
CA ALA A 720 -54.50 -3.98 -10.33
C ALA A 720 -55.80 -3.65 -11.08
N GLY A 721 -56.51 -2.59 -10.65
CA GLY A 721 -57.78 -2.18 -11.27
C GLY A 721 -58.98 -3.09 -10.96
N SER A 722 -58.92 -3.91 -9.91
CA SER A 722 -60.07 -4.71 -9.45
C SER A 722 -61.22 -3.80 -9.00
N THR A 723 -62.39 -3.94 -9.62
CA THR A 723 -63.58 -3.11 -9.38
C THR A 723 -64.40 -3.54 -8.16
N THR A 724 -63.90 -4.48 -7.35
CA THR A 724 -64.61 -4.98 -6.17
C THR A 724 -64.11 -4.43 -4.84
N THR A 725 -63.00 -3.68 -4.80
CA THR A 725 -62.55 -2.90 -3.63
C THR A 725 -61.64 -1.74 -4.06
N GLU A 726 -62.17 -0.52 -4.00
CA GLU A 726 -61.61 0.75 -4.51
C GLU A 726 -60.28 1.21 -3.85
N ILE A 727 -59.71 0.45 -2.91
CA ILE A 727 -58.63 0.90 -2.01
C ILE A 727 -57.33 1.19 -2.78
N TYR A 728 -56.86 0.27 -3.61
CA TYR A 728 -55.62 0.45 -4.38
C TYR A 728 -55.87 0.99 -5.79
N TYR A 729 -57.04 1.58 -6.03
CA TYR A 729 -57.36 2.18 -7.32
C TYR A 729 -56.40 3.35 -7.63
N GLY A 730 -55.69 3.26 -8.75
CA GLY A 730 -54.69 4.25 -9.15
C GLY A 730 -53.26 3.95 -8.69
N TRP A 731 -53.04 2.91 -7.87
CA TRP A 731 -51.69 2.43 -7.57
C TRP A 731 -51.13 1.70 -8.80
N ASN A 732 -49.90 2.05 -9.18
CA ASN A 732 -49.27 1.53 -10.37
C ASN A 732 -48.87 0.07 -10.18
N ALA A 733 -49.43 -0.82 -11.01
CA ALA A 733 -49.08 -2.23 -11.03
C ALA A 733 -47.65 -2.51 -11.50
N GLY A 734 -46.95 -1.51 -12.05
CA GLY A 734 -45.52 -1.56 -12.34
C GLY A 734 -44.67 -1.49 -11.07
N ASP A 735 -45.08 -0.67 -10.10
CA ASP A 735 -44.32 -0.41 -8.88
C ASP A 735 -44.69 -1.40 -7.75
N TRP A 736 -45.95 -1.84 -7.71
CA TRP A 736 -46.49 -2.65 -6.62
C TRP A 736 -46.74 -4.12 -7.00
N HIS A 737 -46.34 -5.03 -6.11
CA HIS A 737 -46.83 -6.40 -6.02
C HIS A 737 -47.95 -6.47 -4.99
N PHE A 738 -49.18 -6.71 -5.43
CA PHE A 738 -50.36 -6.68 -4.56
C PHE A 738 -50.54 -7.93 -3.68
N GLY A 739 -49.66 -8.92 -3.78
CA GLY A 739 -49.70 -10.10 -2.90
C GLY A 739 -50.92 -10.99 -3.09
N THR A 740 -51.23 -11.76 -2.06
CA THR A 740 -52.43 -12.59 -1.90
C THR A 740 -53.39 -11.97 -0.89
N ASP A 741 -54.56 -12.58 -0.68
CA ASP A 741 -55.58 -12.16 0.30
C ASP A 741 -55.14 -12.19 1.79
N LYS A 742 -53.88 -12.54 2.05
CA LYS A 742 -53.25 -12.59 3.38
C LYS A 742 -51.96 -11.79 3.45
N GLN A 743 -51.58 -11.10 2.37
CA GLN A 743 -50.34 -10.35 2.27
C GLN A 743 -50.68 -8.89 2.01
N TYR A 744 -49.92 -8.00 2.62
CA TYR A 744 -49.98 -6.58 2.28
C TYR A 744 -49.27 -6.37 0.93
N PRO A 745 -49.64 -5.33 0.16
CA PRO A 745 -48.88 -4.96 -1.04
C PRO A 745 -47.43 -4.61 -0.71
N ALA A 746 -46.49 -5.08 -1.51
CA ALA A 746 -45.07 -4.77 -1.39
C ALA A 746 -44.55 -4.14 -2.70
N LEU A 747 -43.44 -3.42 -2.64
CA LEU A 747 -42.82 -2.84 -3.83
C LEU A 747 -42.09 -3.93 -4.61
N LYS A 748 -42.15 -3.90 -5.95
CA LYS A 748 -41.62 -5.01 -6.77
C LYS A 748 -40.11 -5.20 -6.72
N TYR A 749 -39.35 -4.17 -6.37
CA TYR A 749 -37.90 -4.31 -6.25
C TYR A 749 -37.49 -5.01 -4.93
N THR A 750 -38.44 -5.34 -4.04
CA THR A 750 -38.21 -6.05 -2.77
C THR A 750 -38.42 -7.58 -2.89
N GLU A 751 -38.47 -8.12 -4.12
CA GLU A 751 -38.66 -9.55 -4.38
C GLU A 751 -37.45 -10.38 -3.89
N GLY A 752 -37.47 -10.71 -2.60
CA GLY A 752 -36.49 -11.54 -1.89
C GLY A 752 -36.73 -11.62 -0.38
N SER A 753 -37.16 -10.53 0.25
CA SER A 753 -37.39 -10.44 1.71
C SER A 753 -38.87 -10.41 2.13
N ASP A 754 -39.79 -9.99 1.26
CA ASP A 754 -41.23 -9.82 1.59
C ASP A 754 -42.17 -10.93 1.08
N ALA A 755 -41.63 -11.91 0.35
CA ALA A 755 -42.39 -13.05 -0.10
C ALA A 755 -42.06 -14.29 0.74
N ASN A 756 -42.93 -14.62 1.70
CA ASN A 756 -43.25 -16.04 1.87
C ASN A 756 -43.80 -16.55 0.54
N ASN A 757 -42.87 -17.05 -0.27
CA ASN A 757 -42.90 -17.45 -1.66
C ASN A 757 -44.15 -18.28 -2.06
N PRO A 758 -45.04 -17.77 -2.94
CA PRO A 758 -45.97 -18.60 -3.72
C PRO A 758 -45.55 -18.73 -5.20
N ALA A 759 -44.37 -18.25 -5.58
CA ALA A 759 -43.82 -18.32 -6.94
C ALA A 759 -42.85 -19.49 -7.18
N CYS A 760 -42.62 -20.38 -6.21
CA CYS A 760 -42.14 -21.73 -6.47
C CYS A 760 -43.33 -22.59 -6.93
N GLY A 761 -43.74 -22.38 -8.18
CA GLY A 761 -44.54 -23.36 -8.91
C GLY A 761 -43.81 -24.72 -8.92
N SER A 762 -44.58 -25.79 -8.80
CA SER A 762 -44.14 -27.19 -8.77
C SER A 762 -42.96 -27.50 -9.70
N ALA A 763 -41.98 -28.23 -9.16
CA ALA A 763 -40.84 -28.81 -9.85
C ALA A 763 -41.20 -29.47 -11.20
N ALA A 764 -40.74 -28.83 -12.29
CA ALA A 764 -40.17 -29.44 -13.49
C ALA A 764 -39.78 -28.30 -14.45
N ASP A 765 -38.50 -28.26 -14.82
CA ASP A 765 -37.88 -27.38 -15.83
C ASP A 765 -37.53 -25.93 -15.43
N LEU A 766 -36.47 -25.78 -14.62
CA LEU A 766 -35.26 -24.93 -14.81
C LEU A 766 -34.71 -24.37 -13.47
N PRO A 767 -33.37 -24.30 -13.28
CA PRO A 767 -32.73 -23.70 -12.11
C PRO A 767 -32.22 -22.28 -12.42
N ASP A 768 -32.86 -21.23 -11.90
CA ASP A 768 -32.20 -19.96 -11.50
C ASP A 768 -33.22 -18.97 -10.90
N CYS A 769 -33.26 -18.85 -9.58
CA CYS A 769 -33.90 -17.74 -8.85
C CYS A 769 -33.23 -17.65 -7.46
N GLY A 770 -32.36 -16.66 -7.27
CA GLY A 770 -31.68 -16.37 -6.01
C GLY A 770 -30.15 -16.55 -6.07
N ALA A 771 -29.49 -15.84 -6.98
CA ALA A 771 -28.07 -15.43 -6.93
C ALA A 771 -27.64 -14.91 -8.31
N LEU A 772 -28.08 -13.72 -8.73
CA LEU A 772 -27.51 -13.05 -9.90
C LEU A 772 -27.82 -11.55 -9.90
N LEU A 773 -27.33 -10.86 -8.87
CA LEU A 773 -26.73 -9.52 -8.93
C LEU A 773 -25.68 -9.44 -7.79
N SER A 774 -24.81 -10.44 -7.72
CA SER A 774 -23.49 -10.34 -7.09
C SER A 774 -22.48 -10.52 -8.21
N GLY A 775 -21.35 -9.81 -8.14
CA GLY A 775 -20.40 -9.65 -9.23
C GLY A 775 -19.99 -10.96 -9.92
N GLN A 776 -20.19 -11.00 -11.24
CA GLN A 776 -19.33 -11.79 -12.13
C GLN A 776 -18.84 -10.89 -13.25
N ARG A 777 -17.64 -10.33 -13.08
CA ARG A 777 -16.82 -9.89 -14.22
C ARG A 777 -16.36 -11.12 -15.00
N VAL A 778 -16.53 -11.00 -16.30
CA VAL A 778 -16.04 -11.89 -17.36
C VAL A 778 -14.52 -11.97 -17.26
N GLY A 779 -14.01 -12.98 -16.56
CA GLY A 779 -12.61 -13.38 -16.62
C GLY A 779 -12.33 -14.13 -17.91
N LEU A 780 -11.61 -13.50 -18.83
CA LEU A 780 -11.12 -14.09 -20.07
C LEU A 780 -10.02 -15.13 -19.75
N ALA A 781 -10.39 -16.33 -19.31
CA ALA A 781 -9.43 -17.42 -19.10
C ALA A 781 -9.10 -18.08 -20.45
N THR A 782 -7.91 -17.78 -20.95
CA THR A 782 -7.30 -18.44 -22.11
C THR A 782 -7.05 -19.92 -21.83
N LEU A 783 -7.50 -20.73 -22.78
CA LEU A 783 -7.23 -22.16 -22.89
C LEU A 783 -5.72 -22.37 -23.11
N SER A 784 -5.01 -23.06 -22.21
CA SER A 784 -3.74 -23.69 -22.57
C SER A 784 -3.52 -25.02 -21.84
N LEU A 785 -3.03 -25.99 -22.61
CA LEU A 785 -3.00 -27.42 -22.33
C LEU A 785 -2.00 -27.80 -21.22
N LEU A 786 -2.41 -28.81 -20.44
CA LEU A 786 -1.58 -29.69 -19.62
C LEU A 786 -0.47 -30.39 -20.43
N GLY A 787 0.72 -30.52 -19.83
CA GLY A 787 1.82 -31.31 -20.41
C GLY A 787 3.09 -31.53 -19.58
N ALA A 788 2.99 -31.90 -18.28
CA ALA A 788 3.93 -32.72 -17.46
C ALA A 788 5.44 -32.33 -17.33
N PRO A 789 6.24 -33.01 -16.46
CA PRO A 789 6.19 -33.03 -14.99
C PRO A 789 7.49 -32.50 -14.34
N ILE A 790 7.40 -31.87 -13.16
CA ILE A 790 8.57 -31.52 -12.32
C ILE A 790 8.83 -32.68 -11.33
N LEU A 791 10.06 -33.19 -11.37
CA LEU A 791 10.66 -34.04 -10.34
C LEU A 791 10.99 -33.20 -9.10
N LEU A 792 10.51 -33.60 -7.93
CA LEU A 792 11.08 -33.24 -6.64
C LEU A 792 11.36 -34.50 -5.83
N PRO A 793 12.50 -34.53 -5.12
CA PRO A 793 12.54 -35.10 -3.77
C PRO A 793 13.30 -34.16 -2.81
N PRO A 794 13.34 -34.44 -1.49
CA PRO A 794 12.22 -34.54 -0.57
C PRO A 794 12.41 -33.60 0.65
N PHE A 795 11.33 -33.48 1.42
CA PHE A 795 11.25 -32.84 2.74
C PHE A 795 12.23 -33.41 3.79
N SER A 796 12.68 -32.53 4.70
CA SER A 796 12.87 -32.83 6.13
C SER A 796 12.58 -31.54 6.92
N SER A 797 11.38 -31.35 7.47
CA SER A 797 10.95 -31.80 8.80
C SER A 797 11.57 -31.00 9.95
N GLU A 798 10.80 -30.09 10.54
CA GLU A 798 10.47 -30.17 11.97
C GLU A 798 9.29 -29.22 12.29
N ILE A 799 8.11 -29.82 12.40
CA ILE A 799 6.99 -29.29 13.18
C ILE A 799 7.14 -29.87 14.60
N ARG A 800 7.10 -28.99 15.61
CA ARG A 800 6.58 -29.26 16.96
C ARG A 800 5.42 -28.27 17.14
N ASP A 801 4.15 -28.58 16.88
CA ASP A 801 3.27 -29.66 17.37
C ASP A 801 2.70 -29.37 18.77
N TYR A 802 1.39 -29.62 18.89
CA TYR A 802 0.48 -29.70 20.05
C TYR A 802 -0.23 -28.41 20.52
N ARG A 803 -1.58 -28.31 20.59
CA ARG A 803 -2.71 -29.28 20.65
C ARG A 803 -4.00 -28.65 20.09
N VAL A 804 -4.88 -29.29 19.28
CA VAL A 804 -5.64 -30.60 19.38
C VAL A 804 -6.90 -30.45 20.27
N ILE A 805 -8.12 -30.91 19.97
CA ILE A 805 -8.75 -31.72 18.90
C ILE A 805 -10.28 -31.75 19.17
N ASN A 806 -11.09 -31.93 18.11
CA ASN A 806 -12.26 -32.84 17.92
C ASN A 806 -13.36 -32.11 17.12
N SER A 807 -13.67 -32.39 15.85
CA SER A 807 -13.81 -33.65 15.09
C SER A 807 -14.95 -34.55 15.58
N THR A 808 -15.96 -34.73 14.72
CA THR A 808 -16.61 -36.02 14.47
C THR A 808 -17.26 -36.06 13.08
N ARG A 809 -16.78 -37.00 12.25
CA ARG A 809 -17.41 -37.57 11.05
C ARG A 809 -18.32 -38.75 11.44
N LEU A 810 -19.31 -39.08 10.58
CA LEU A 810 -19.88 -40.41 10.23
C LEU A 810 -21.05 -40.14 9.24
N ALA A 811 -21.44 -40.90 8.20
CA ALA A 811 -21.18 -42.23 7.62
C ALA A 811 -21.75 -42.19 6.16
N GLN A 812 -21.10 -42.68 5.09
CA GLN A 812 -21.05 -44.06 4.53
C GLN A 812 -22.10 -44.37 3.41
N ILE A 813 -21.69 -45.21 2.42
CA ILE A 813 -22.49 -46.05 1.45
C ILE A 813 -22.75 -45.43 0.05
N GLN A 814 -22.54 -46.04 -1.15
CA GLN A 814 -21.97 -47.31 -1.68
C GLN A 814 -21.68 -47.21 -3.22
N LEU A 815 -20.60 -47.88 -3.63
CA LEU A 815 -20.26 -48.59 -4.90
C LEU A 815 -21.45 -49.20 -5.71
N ILE A 816 -21.59 -49.19 -7.06
CA ILE A 816 -20.90 -49.83 -8.23
C ILE A 816 -21.93 -49.80 -9.42
N PRO A 817 -21.61 -50.02 -10.72
CA PRO A 817 -20.33 -50.35 -11.38
C PRO A 817 -19.74 -49.25 -12.27
#